data_AF-A0A7S4N0I0-F1
#
_entry.id   AF-A0A7S4N0I0-F1
#
_cell.length_a   1.000
_cell.length_b   1.000
_cell.length_c   1.000
_cell.angle_alpha   90.00
_cell.angle_beta   90.00
_cell.angle_gamma   90.00
#
_symmetry.space_group_name_H-M   'P 1'
#
loop_
_entity.id
_entity.type
_entity.pdbx_description
1 polymer ?
#
loop_
_entity_poly.entity_id
_entity_poly.type
_entity_poly.pdbx_seq_one_letter_code
_entity_poly.pdbx_strand_id
1 'polypeptide(L)'
;FPTDWMLGESCWAEFRDRVQNEHNYTLYTCHQRSIDALLRGKYEKCIVEVERLCVAPFCSPAVSTFRYHDGQLRQQSAAATSFVVPTPPPPGPPVALEYRTAELVLLGCESCGIPELWRTLLLTKEFVAAAVDPGEPAWRDRQVHFFDREGRYLLGQQWYSQRWALPVGIRKLGIDGSASYLQSPEAAMRLAAQLHQSTMLLVVLRDPMIRALRRWKELARRFEYTRSVSFEAKILAEATALLRCFEAKSTAVHSMTLRASVWERCVASVCGFRACITGEGLYASQLAAWQHTARAFRWLLLPEDILRMRPIDGLEHIFASLKLPLPTDVSCIASQLSGWLSSRNESAIGRSSSTIPPESSQRFLRAFFGRYNAPLRERIQQLDPTSTPLWREVSWLPSVEQARSLSGATGLRELQQAASELREILHARRDPVPESLVVGSARWFGSGLRPSVFVLGARDAGSDAIGEYLLAQAGVCGGNIRIFDDDTRYVSGLPATVTRFTRRPATSGGRRAPAGHGSLMSVNSNASGNGNITWISRNSRQTFTTRRTLASACSLLVDTSTYLHSRWAPLRIHSVLQADDNARLRFIVVLRDPVERAVRHWRSLQANAARPPNRHLLKRSTGDVVTPRISDLHGYLNGTSFVKKVRQEVTQIQECLNSLQPNSVKVRGITDISHAHWEMCMTLACNWLECVVGTGLYAPQLLRWWEYFRRDQFLVLNHNELLSEPQHVAERVHAFLDMASPVVEPLPRGESYNSTAVVGDQLRRFMQRFYSVHNKQLKALLSQLASPNGWKQADWLR
;
A
#
# COMPACT_ATOMS: atom_id res chain seq x y z
N PHE A 1 -24.15 -3.06 -8.51
CA PHE A 1 -25.14 -2.34 -7.69
C PHE A 1 -24.47 -1.19 -6.95
N PRO A 2 -25.14 -0.04 -6.73
CA PRO A 2 -24.66 1.02 -5.85
C PRO A 2 -24.40 0.43 -4.46
N THR A 3 -23.44 1.00 -3.73
CA THR A 3 -22.90 0.52 -2.43
C THR A 3 -23.92 0.37 -1.29
N ASP A 4 -25.18 0.69 -1.56
CA ASP A 4 -26.24 0.85 -0.58
C ASP A 4 -27.35 -0.20 -0.77
N TRP A 5 -27.18 -1.09 -1.76
CA TRP A 5 -28.10 -2.21 -2.05
C TRP A 5 -27.42 -3.53 -1.72
N MET A 6 -28.07 -4.35 -0.90
CA MET A 6 -27.65 -5.72 -0.59
C MET A 6 -28.56 -6.73 -1.31
N LEU A 7 -28.02 -7.88 -1.71
CA LEU A 7 -28.71 -8.94 -2.44
C LEU A 7 -28.99 -10.15 -1.53
N GLY A 8 -30.23 -10.63 -1.55
CA GLY A 8 -30.65 -11.89 -0.94
C GLY A 8 -30.26 -12.03 0.53
N GLU A 9 -29.52 -13.10 0.86
CA GLU A 9 -29.10 -13.43 2.23
C GLU A 9 -28.21 -12.38 2.90
N SER A 10 -27.63 -11.46 2.12
CA SER A 10 -26.84 -10.34 2.64
C SER A 10 -27.72 -9.26 3.28
N CYS A 11 -29.04 -9.32 3.13
CA CYS A 11 -29.99 -8.45 3.81
C CYS A 11 -30.09 -8.77 5.32
N TRP A 12 -30.47 -7.75 6.09
CA TRP A 12 -30.68 -7.89 7.53
C TRP A 12 -31.72 -8.97 7.86
N ALA A 13 -31.46 -9.76 8.91
CA ALA A 13 -32.14 -11.02 9.19
C ALA A 13 -33.65 -10.91 9.32
N GLU A 14 -34.16 -9.98 10.14
CA GLU A 14 -35.61 -9.83 10.35
C GLU A 14 -36.35 -9.39 9.07
N PHE A 15 -35.72 -8.60 8.20
CA PHE A 15 -36.28 -8.25 6.89
C PHE A 15 -36.28 -9.46 5.93
N ARG A 16 -35.17 -10.20 5.84
CA ARG A 16 -35.10 -11.45 5.06
C ARG A 16 -36.15 -12.45 5.51
N ASP A 17 -36.21 -12.71 6.81
CA ASP A 17 -37.05 -13.76 7.37
C ASP A 17 -38.53 -13.42 7.15
N ARG A 18 -38.89 -12.13 7.21
CA ARG A 18 -40.24 -11.66 6.89
C ARG A 18 -40.57 -11.76 5.40
N VAL A 19 -39.66 -11.37 4.50
CA VAL A 19 -39.85 -11.51 3.05
C VAL A 19 -39.96 -12.98 2.63
N GLN A 20 -39.16 -13.86 3.22
CA GLN A 20 -39.27 -15.30 3.01
C GLN A 20 -40.59 -15.86 3.57
N ASN A 21 -40.98 -15.48 4.79
CA ASN A 21 -42.19 -15.99 5.44
C ASN A 21 -43.49 -15.47 4.80
N GLU A 22 -43.54 -14.20 4.37
CA GLU A 22 -44.75 -13.57 3.83
C GLU A 22 -44.87 -13.71 2.30
N HIS A 23 -43.76 -13.86 1.57
CA HIS A 23 -43.77 -13.76 0.09
C HIS A 23 -42.95 -14.84 -0.66
N ASN A 24 -42.16 -15.65 0.05
CA ASN A 24 -41.40 -16.79 -0.49
C ASN A 24 -40.56 -16.50 -1.76
N TYR A 25 -39.97 -15.30 -1.84
CA TYR A 25 -39.08 -14.92 -2.95
C TYR A 25 -37.65 -15.42 -2.74
N THR A 26 -37.02 -15.95 -3.80
CA THR A 26 -35.63 -16.45 -3.80
C THR A 26 -34.59 -15.39 -4.14
N LEU A 27 -34.98 -14.26 -4.75
CA LEU A 27 -34.08 -13.15 -5.08
C LEU A 27 -34.75 -11.81 -4.79
N TYR A 28 -34.15 -11.02 -3.90
CA TYR A 28 -34.63 -9.68 -3.53
C TYR A 28 -33.44 -8.77 -3.19
N THR A 29 -33.64 -7.45 -3.25
CA THR A 29 -32.63 -6.45 -2.89
C THR A 29 -33.15 -5.53 -1.80
N CYS A 30 -32.32 -5.20 -0.81
CA CYS A 30 -32.68 -4.23 0.24
C CYS A 30 -31.72 -3.04 0.23
N HIS A 31 -32.29 -1.83 0.35
CA HIS A 31 -31.53 -0.58 0.41
C HIS A 31 -31.22 -0.18 1.86
N GLN A 32 -30.03 0.33 2.15
CA GLN A 32 -29.60 0.73 3.51
C GLN A 32 -30.54 1.78 4.13
N ARG A 33 -31.08 2.72 3.32
CA ARG A 33 -32.09 3.68 3.83
C ARG A 33 -33.38 3.01 4.29
N SER A 34 -33.78 1.90 3.68
CA SER A 34 -34.97 1.16 4.08
C SER A 34 -34.76 0.49 5.44
N ILE A 35 -33.56 -0.02 5.70
CA ILE A 35 -33.13 -0.57 7.00
C ILE A 35 -33.10 0.54 8.08
N ASP A 36 -32.52 1.70 7.76
CA ASP A 36 -32.42 2.81 8.70
C ASP A 36 -33.79 3.48 8.99
N ALA A 37 -34.73 3.46 8.04
CA ALA A 37 -36.10 3.93 8.23
C ALA A 37 -36.91 2.97 9.12
N LEU A 38 -36.65 1.66 8.99
CA LEU A 38 -37.21 0.59 9.81
C LEU A 38 -36.83 0.73 11.29
N LEU A 39 -35.54 0.95 11.56
CA LEU A 39 -35.01 1.19 12.91
C LEU A 39 -35.58 2.45 13.58
N ARG A 40 -36.26 3.31 12.82
CA ARG A 40 -36.85 4.58 13.26
C ARG A 40 -38.39 4.60 13.22
N GLY A 41 -39.04 3.48 12.92
CA GLY A 41 -40.50 3.33 13.01
C GLY A 41 -41.32 4.17 12.01
N LYS A 42 -40.72 4.62 10.89
CA LYS A 42 -41.40 5.47 9.89
C LYS A 42 -41.66 4.69 8.60
N TYR A 43 -42.68 3.85 8.61
CA TYR A 43 -42.96 2.86 7.55
C TYR A 43 -43.78 3.39 6.35
N GLU A 44 -44.59 4.43 6.52
CA GLU A 44 -45.65 4.74 5.54
C GLU A 44 -45.20 5.45 4.24
N LYS A 45 -43.91 5.80 4.08
CA LYS A 45 -43.46 6.64 2.96
C LYS A 45 -42.53 5.97 1.94
N CYS A 46 -42.35 4.64 1.95
CA CYS A 46 -41.30 4.02 1.13
C CYS A 46 -41.70 2.69 0.45
N ILE A 47 -42.75 2.72 -0.37
CA ILE A 47 -42.98 1.73 -1.43
C ILE A 47 -43.26 2.47 -2.73
N VAL A 48 -42.26 3.15 -3.29
CA VAL A 48 -42.23 3.50 -4.71
C VAL A 48 -40.75 3.55 -5.11
N GLU A 49 -40.25 2.48 -5.72
CA GLU A 49 -39.09 2.42 -6.66
C GLU A 49 -38.48 1.02 -6.65
N VAL A 50 -39.11 0.08 -7.35
CA VAL A 50 -38.43 -1.12 -7.86
C VAL A 50 -38.96 -1.39 -9.27
N GLU A 51 -38.22 -0.97 -10.29
CA GLU A 51 -38.36 -1.53 -11.64
C GLU A 51 -37.00 -1.88 -12.25
N ARG A 52 -36.87 -3.20 -12.52
CA ARG A 52 -36.11 -3.91 -13.57
C ARG A 52 -34.58 -4.02 -13.52
N LEU A 53 -34.13 -5.27 -13.41
CA LEU A 53 -33.19 -5.89 -14.36
C LEU A 53 -33.39 -7.42 -14.37
N CYS A 54 -34.14 -7.91 -15.37
CA CYS A 54 -34.18 -9.32 -15.78
C CYS A 54 -32.97 -9.62 -16.67
N VAL A 55 -32.27 -10.73 -16.44
CA VAL A 55 -31.37 -11.34 -17.43
C VAL A 55 -31.74 -12.81 -17.54
N ALA A 56 -32.43 -13.17 -18.63
CA ALA A 56 -32.73 -14.56 -18.98
C ALA A 56 -31.46 -15.26 -19.54
N PRO A 57 -31.37 -16.61 -19.52
CA PRO A 57 -32.41 -17.49 -20.07
C PRO A 57 -33.40 -18.11 -19.07
N PHE A 58 -33.35 -17.79 -17.78
CA PHE A 58 -34.31 -18.33 -16.81
C PHE A 58 -35.35 -17.28 -16.39
N CYS A 59 -36.52 -17.27 -17.06
CA CYS A 59 -37.86 -17.05 -16.49
C CYS A 59 -38.89 -16.56 -17.54
N SER A 60 -40.12 -17.06 -17.42
CA SER A 60 -41.35 -16.57 -18.09
C SER A 60 -42.16 -15.71 -17.09
N PRO A 61 -42.91 -14.66 -17.50
CA PRO A 61 -43.45 -13.66 -16.57
C PRO A 61 -44.90 -13.92 -16.17
N ALA A 62 -45.29 -13.46 -14.97
CA ALA A 62 -46.61 -12.90 -14.73
C ALA A 62 -46.46 -11.64 -13.86
N VAL A 63 -46.85 -10.51 -14.44
CA VAL A 63 -46.91 -9.19 -13.81
C VAL A 63 -48.22 -9.11 -13.02
N SER A 64 -48.17 -8.63 -11.78
CA SER A 64 -49.35 -8.04 -11.14
C SER A 64 -48.96 -6.89 -10.22
N THR A 65 -49.46 -5.72 -10.57
CA THR A 65 -49.49 -4.48 -9.78
C THR A 65 -50.43 -4.64 -8.57
N PHE A 66 -50.06 -4.03 -7.44
CA PHE A 66 -50.81 -4.09 -6.19
C PHE A 66 -52.11 -3.26 -6.24
N ARG A 67 -53.25 -3.88 -5.88
CA ARG A 67 -54.41 -3.21 -5.26
C ARG A 67 -54.68 -3.85 -3.91
N TYR A 68 -54.87 -3.02 -2.89
CA TYR A 68 -55.31 -3.42 -1.56
C TYR A 68 -56.78 -3.87 -1.64
N HIS A 69 -57.09 -5.07 -1.17
CA HIS A 69 -58.44 -5.40 -0.70
C HIS A 69 -58.35 -5.83 0.76
N ASP A 70 -59.08 -5.09 1.60
CA ASP A 70 -59.27 -5.31 3.02
C ASP A 70 -59.75 -6.72 3.36
N GLY A 71 -59.26 -7.22 4.50
CA GLY A 71 -60.08 -8.04 5.40
C GLY A 71 -59.95 -9.56 5.27
N GLN A 72 -59.52 -10.16 6.38
CA GLN A 72 -59.65 -11.57 6.79
C GLN A 72 -58.57 -12.57 6.34
N LEU A 73 -57.64 -12.82 7.27
CA LEU A 73 -56.87 -14.06 7.34
C LEU A 73 -57.81 -15.24 7.59
N ARG A 74 -58.13 -16.02 6.55
CA ARG A 74 -58.59 -17.41 6.72
C ARG A 74 -57.36 -18.32 6.75
N GLN A 75 -57.12 -18.97 7.88
CA GLN A 75 -56.26 -20.16 7.95
C GLN A 75 -56.90 -21.26 7.10
N GLN A 76 -56.24 -21.64 6.00
CA GLN A 76 -56.49 -22.93 5.35
C GLN A 76 -55.23 -23.77 5.49
N SER A 77 -55.39 -24.90 6.16
CA SER A 77 -54.39 -25.94 6.35
C SER A 77 -53.90 -26.47 5.00
N ALA A 78 -52.61 -26.34 4.72
CA ALA A 78 -51.99 -26.98 3.56
C ALA A 78 -51.83 -28.49 3.85
N ALA A 79 -52.61 -29.31 3.14
CA ALA A 79 -52.39 -30.74 3.05
C ALA A 79 -51.04 -31.00 2.35
N ALA A 80 -50.23 -31.86 2.96
CA ALA A 80 -48.92 -32.25 2.46
C ALA A 80 -49.03 -32.96 1.10
N THR A 81 -48.59 -32.30 0.04
CA THR A 81 -48.27 -32.94 -1.24
C THR A 81 -46.76 -33.10 -1.34
N SER A 82 -46.30 -34.34 -1.51
CA SER A 82 -44.89 -34.69 -1.65
C SER A 82 -44.31 -34.09 -2.93
N PHE A 83 -43.50 -33.05 -2.81
CA PHE A 83 -42.66 -32.55 -3.91
C PHE A 83 -41.45 -33.48 -4.08
N VAL A 84 -41.41 -34.18 -5.21
CA VAL A 84 -40.19 -34.85 -5.69
C VAL A 84 -39.27 -33.77 -6.27
N VAL A 85 -38.11 -33.56 -5.66
CA VAL A 85 -37.06 -32.67 -6.16
C VAL A 85 -36.45 -33.31 -7.41
N PRO A 86 -36.53 -32.70 -8.61
CA PRO A 86 -35.84 -33.21 -9.78
C PRO A 86 -34.34 -33.13 -9.55
N THR A 87 -33.62 -34.22 -9.83
CA THR A 87 -32.16 -34.24 -9.83
C THR A 87 -31.61 -33.16 -10.77
N PRO A 88 -30.62 -32.35 -10.36
CA PRO A 88 -30.03 -31.35 -11.23
C PRO A 88 -29.45 -32.03 -12.48
N PRO A 89 -29.59 -31.43 -13.67
CA PRO A 89 -29.02 -32.00 -14.89
C PRO A 89 -27.50 -32.15 -14.72
N PRO A 90 -26.89 -33.15 -15.36
CA PRO A 90 -25.44 -33.35 -15.32
C PRO A 90 -24.74 -32.05 -15.78
N PRO A 91 -23.59 -31.69 -15.18
CA PRO A 91 -22.84 -30.52 -15.60
C PRO A 91 -22.55 -30.61 -17.09
N GLY A 92 -22.95 -29.59 -17.84
CA GLY A 92 -22.66 -29.50 -19.27
C GLY A 92 -21.15 -29.57 -19.54
N PRO A 93 -20.76 -29.85 -20.79
CA PRO A 93 -19.34 -29.91 -21.16
C PRO A 93 -18.63 -28.61 -20.77
N PRO A 94 -17.36 -28.67 -20.30
CA PRO A 94 -16.63 -27.49 -19.87
C PRO A 94 -16.54 -26.48 -21.02
N VAL A 95 -17.08 -25.28 -20.79
CA VAL A 95 -16.98 -24.18 -21.75
C VAL A 95 -15.51 -23.78 -21.84
N ALA A 96 -14.95 -23.80 -23.05
CA ALA A 96 -13.59 -23.32 -23.28
C ALA A 96 -13.51 -21.83 -22.91
N LEU A 97 -12.58 -21.49 -22.00
CA LEU A 97 -12.34 -20.13 -21.54
C LEU A 97 -11.10 -19.55 -22.21
N GLU A 98 -11.17 -18.29 -22.59
CA GLU A 98 -10.03 -17.49 -23.03
C GLU A 98 -9.63 -16.56 -21.87
N TYR A 99 -8.37 -16.67 -21.43
CA TYR A 99 -7.82 -15.83 -20.37
C TYR A 99 -7.17 -14.60 -20.99
N ARG A 100 -7.65 -13.42 -20.62
CA ARG A 100 -7.16 -12.14 -21.11
C ARG A 100 -6.67 -11.26 -19.98
N THR A 101 -5.75 -10.35 -20.29
CA THR A 101 -5.39 -9.25 -19.39
C THR A 101 -6.22 -8.02 -19.74
N ALA A 102 -6.37 -7.08 -18.81
CA ALA A 102 -7.02 -5.81 -19.09
C ALA A 102 -6.45 -5.12 -20.35
N GLU A 103 -7.31 -4.83 -21.31
CA GLU A 103 -6.98 -4.05 -22.50
C GLU A 103 -7.07 -2.53 -22.24
N LEU A 104 -7.80 -2.11 -21.20
CA LEU A 104 -7.87 -0.72 -20.76
C LEU A 104 -7.60 -0.65 -19.25
N VAL A 105 -6.57 0.11 -18.87
CA VAL A 105 -6.21 0.36 -17.47
C VAL A 105 -6.42 1.83 -17.15
N LEU A 106 -7.33 2.11 -16.20
CA LEU A 106 -7.58 3.45 -15.68
C LEU A 106 -6.57 3.74 -14.55
N LEU A 107 -5.43 4.33 -14.92
CA LEU A 107 -4.27 4.49 -14.03
C LEU A 107 -4.54 5.40 -12.83
N GLY A 108 -5.40 6.40 -12.99
CA GLY A 108 -5.61 7.44 -11.99
C GLY A 108 -5.99 8.77 -12.60
N CYS A 109 -6.06 9.85 -11.83
CA CYS A 109 -5.63 9.95 -10.43
C CYS A 109 -6.66 9.46 -9.40
N GLU A 110 -6.19 9.12 -8.18
CA GLU A 110 -7.07 8.98 -7.03
C GLU A 110 -7.84 10.29 -6.79
N SER A 111 -9.12 10.16 -6.42
CA SER A 111 -10.04 11.30 -6.28
C SER A 111 -10.30 12.11 -7.56
N CYS A 112 -10.13 11.51 -8.75
CA CYS A 112 -10.36 12.17 -10.05
C CYS A 112 -11.54 11.61 -10.86
N GLY A 113 -12.44 10.83 -10.24
CA GLY A 113 -13.67 10.35 -10.91
C GLY A 113 -13.54 8.97 -11.57
N ILE A 114 -12.45 8.24 -11.32
CA ILE A 114 -12.22 6.90 -11.89
C ILE A 114 -13.35 5.90 -11.57
N PRO A 115 -13.86 5.78 -10.33
CA PRO A 115 -14.97 4.85 -10.05
C PRO A 115 -16.25 5.18 -10.83
N GLU A 116 -16.53 6.47 -11.05
CA GLU A 116 -17.68 6.95 -11.81
C GLU A 116 -17.51 6.60 -13.29
N LEU A 117 -16.36 6.94 -13.90
CA LEU A 117 -16.05 6.59 -15.29
C LEU A 117 -16.07 5.07 -15.51
N TRP A 118 -15.46 4.29 -14.62
CA TRP A 118 -15.44 2.83 -14.71
C TRP A 118 -16.86 2.24 -14.75
N ARG A 119 -17.76 2.73 -13.90
CA ARG A 119 -19.17 2.30 -13.90
C ARG A 119 -19.86 2.68 -15.21
N THR A 120 -19.62 3.89 -15.71
CA THR A 120 -20.18 4.36 -16.98
C THR A 120 -19.74 3.48 -18.15
N LEU A 121 -18.45 3.12 -18.22
CA LEU A 121 -17.94 2.25 -19.28
C LEU A 121 -18.62 0.87 -19.25
N LEU A 122 -18.89 0.29 -18.08
CA LEU A 122 -19.61 -0.99 -17.99
C LEU A 122 -21.05 -0.93 -18.52
N LEU A 123 -21.73 0.22 -18.45
CA LEU A 123 -23.09 0.38 -18.97
C LEU A 123 -23.15 0.22 -20.50
N THR A 124 -22.05 0.49 -21.19
CA THR A 124 -21.96 0.41 -22.66
C THR A 124 -21.94 -1.02 -23.20
N LYS A 125 -21.83 -2.03 -22.32
CA LYS A 125 -21.77 -3.47 -22.62
C LYS A 125 -20.54 -3.96 -23.39
N GLU A 126 -19.70 -3.05 -23.91
CA GLU A 126 -18.42 -3.34 -24.57
C GLU A 126 -17.31 -3.80 -23.60
N PHE A 127 -17.43 -3.40 -22.33
CA PHE A 127 -16.43 -3.66 -21.31
C PHE A 127 -16.87 -4.72 -20.30
N VAL A 128 -15.89 -5.37 -19.66
CA VAL A 128 -16.11 -6.35 -18.60
C VAL A 128 -15.26 -6.04 -17.36
N ALA A 129 -15.92 -6.09 -16.20
CA ALA A 129 -15.30 -5.91 -14.90
C ALA A 129 -14.36 -7.09 -14.56
N ALA A 130 -13.39 -6.85 -13.67
CA ALA A 130 -12.63 -7.94 -13.09
C ALA A 130 -13.54 -8.87 -12.26
N ALA A 131 -13.36 -10.17 -12.39
CA ALA A 131 -13.96 -11.13 -11.46
C ALA A 131 -13.43 -10.91 -10.04
N VAL A 132 -14.25 -11.20 -9.03
CA VAL A 132 -13.93 -11.01 -7.60
C VAL A 132 -13.85 -12.37 -6.91
N ASP A 133 -12.79 -12.63 -6.16
CA ASP A 133 -12.63 -13.93 -5.48
C ASP A 133 -13.60 -14.04 -4.29
N PRO A 134 -14.05 -15.25 -3.92
CA PRO A 134 -14.87 -15.45 -2.73
C PRO A 134 -14.20 -14.86 -1.47
N GLY A 135 -14.91 -13.96 -0.78
CA GLY A 135 -14.42 -13.28 0.43
C GLY A 135 -13.68 -11.96 0.16
N GLU A 136 -13.50 -11.57 -1.09
CA GLU A 136 -13.07 -10.22 -1.43
C GLU A 136 -14.24 -9.24 -1.37
N PRO A 137 -13.99 -7.98 -0.98
CA PRO A 137 -15.03 -6.97 -1.02
C PRO A 137 -15.38 -6.68 -2.49
N ALA A 138 -16.67 -6.45 -2.76
CA ALA A 138 -17.19 -6.26 -4.12
C ALA A 138 -16.42 -5.22 -4.93
N TRP A 139 -15.89 -4.17 -4.29
CA TRP A 139 -15.12 -3.12 -4.96
C TRP A 139 -13.80 -3.56 -5.62
N ARG A 140 -13.38 -4.81 -5.45
CA ARG A 140 -12.23 -5.38 -6.17
C ARG A 140 -12.52 -5.60 -7.65
N ASP A 141 -13.79 -5.62 -8.04
CA ASP A 141 -14.23 -5.66 -9.44
C ASP A 141 -13.67 -4.48 -10.25
N ARG A 142 -13.55 -3.32 -9.60
CA ARG A 142 -13.02 -2.08 -10.16
C ARG A 142 -11.57 -1.81 -9.78
N GLN A 143 -11.16 -2.16 -8.56
CA GLN A 143 -9.83 -1.83 -8.04
C GLN A 143 -9.10 -3.11 -7.68
N VAL A 144 -8.48 -3.72 -8.68
CA VAL A 144 -7.75 -4.98 -8.54
C VAL A 144 -6.56 -4.79 -7.60
N HIS A 145 -5.87 -3.64 -7.71
CA HIS A 145 -4.64 -3.30 -7.01
C HIS A 145 -3.55 -4.37 -7.19
N PHE A 146 -3.43 -4.92 -8.40
CA PHE A 146 -2.47 -5.97 -8.68
C PHE A 146 -1.04 -5.42 -8.74
N PHE A 147 -0.85 -4.29 -9.42
CA PHE A 147 0.48 -3.77 -9.70
C PHE A 147 1.05 -2.84 -8.63
N ASP A 148 0.22 -2.18 -7.82
CA ASP A 148 0.68 -1.29 -6.74
C ASP A 148 0.81 -1.99 -5.39
N ARG A 149 0.24 -3.19 -5.20
CA ARG A 149 0.24 -3.86 -3.88
C ARG A 149 0.97 -5.18 -3.91
N GLU A 150 2.04 -5.22 -3.12
CA GLU A 150 2.91 -6.38 -2.92
C GLU A 150 2.13 -7.68 -2.72
N GLY A 151 1.23 -7.72 -1.72
CA GLY A 151 0.40 -8.91 -1.44
C GLY A 151 -0.40 -9.42 -2.63
N ARG A 152 -0.83 -8.53 -3.53
CA ARG A 152 -1.61 -8.89 -4.71
C ARG A 152 -0.73 -9.33 -5.86
N TYR A 153 0.38 -8.63 -6.09
CA TYR A 153 1.31 -8.96 -7.15
C TYR A 153 1.92 -10.36 -6.96
N LEU A 154 2.09 -10.80 -5.71
CA LEU A 154 2.53 -12.15 -5.34
C LEU A 154 1.63 -13.28 -5.87
N LEU A 155 0.37 -13.01 -6.15
CA LEU A 155 -0.56 -13.98 -6.73
C LEU A 155 -0.19 -14.35 -8.18
N GLY A 156 0.68 -13.55 -8.81
CA GLY A 156 1.27 -13.82 -10.11
C GLY A 156 0.39 -13.40 -11.29
N GLN A 157 1.01 -13.32 -12.46
CA GLN A 157 0.35 -12.85 -13.70
C GLN A 157 -0.83 -13.74 -14.11
N GLN A 158 -0.73 -15.05 -13.86
CA GLN A 158 -1.82 -15.98 -14.17
C GLN A 158 -3.08 -15.61 -13.39
N TRP A 159 -2.96 -15.35 -12.08
CA TRP A 159 -4.09 -14.90 -11.27
C TRP A 159 -4.69 -13.59 -11.79
N TYR A 160 -3.84 -12.65 -12.24
CA TYR A 160 -4.33 -11.40 -12.84
C TYR A 160 -5.12 -11.65 -14.12
N SER A 161 -4.61 -12.48 -15.03
CA SER A 161 -5.31 -12.81 -16.29
C SER A 161 -6.62 -13.58 -16.08
N GLN A 162 -6.74 -14.33 -14.99
CA GLN A 162 -7.96 -15.07 -14.64
C GLN A 162 -9.12 -14.14 -14.25
N ARG A 163 -8.83 -12.87 -13.93
CA ARG A 163 -9.86 -11.89 -13.61
C ARG A 163 -10.78 -11.54 -14.79
N TRP A 164 -10.34 -11.78 -16.03
CA TRP A 164 -11.13 -11.58 -17.24
C TRP A 164 -11.25 -12.85 -18.08
N ALA A 165 -11.53 -13.97 -17.42
CA ALA A 165 -11.83 -15.23 -18.11
C ALA A 165 -13.22 -15.14 -18.80
N LEU A 166 -13.24 -15.19 -20.13
CA LEU A 166 -14.46 -15.13 -20.93
C LEU A 166 -14.62 -16.42 -21.76
N PRO A 167 -15.85 -16.87 -22.06
CA PRO A 167 -16.08 -17.92 -23.04
C PRO A 167 -15.45 -17.56 -24.40
N VAL A 168 -14.82 -18.55 -25.05
CA VAL A 168 -14.24 -18.37 -26.39
C VAL A 168 -15.30 -17.81 -27.35
N GLY A 169 -14.92 -16.77 -28.10
CA GLY A 169 -15.80 -16.09 -29.06
C GLY A 169 -16.50 -14.83 -28.53
N ILE A 170 -16.54 -14.62 -27.21
CA ILE A 170 -17.01 -13.35 -26.63
C ILE A 170 -15.90 -12.31 -26.73
N ARG A 171 -16.16 -11.20 -27.42
CA ARG A 171 -15.25 -10.05 -27.51
C ARG A 171 -15.76 -8.91 -26.64
N LYS A 172 -15.19 -8.78 -25.45
CA LYS A 172 -15.32 -7.62 -24.56
C LYS A 172 -13.95 -7.20 -24.07
N LEU A 173 -13.79 -5.92 -23.76
CA LEU A 173 -12.53 -5.38 -23.23
C LEU A 173 -12.54 -5.43 -21.70
N GLY A 174 -11.53 -6.07 -21.11
CA GLY A 174 -11.28 -6.06 -19.68
C GLY A 174 -10.80 -4.70 -19.21
N ILE A 175 -11.38 -4.24 -18.09
CA ILE A 175 -11.05 -2.95 -17.48
C ILE A 175 -10.51 -3.09 -16.05
N ASP A 176 -9.34 -2.50 -15.79
CA ASP A 176 -8.76 -2.36 -14.44
C ASP A 176 -8.79 -0.88 -14.03
N GLY A 177 -9.55 -0.56 -12.98
CA GLY A 177 -9.79 0.80 -12.48
C GLY A 177 -8.99 1.17 -11.23
N SER A 178 -7.79 0.62 -11.07
CA SER A 178 -6.93 0.84 -9.90
C SER A 178 -6.22 2.20 -9.96
N ALA A 179 -6.95 3.27 -9.62
CA ALA A 179 -6.52 4.67 -9.70
C ALA A 179 -5.24 5.05 -8.92
N SER A 180 -4.76 4.18 -8.03
CA SER A 180 -3.51 4.35 -7.29
C SER A 180 -2.28 3.96 -8.11
N TYR A 181 -2.44 3.35 -9.29
CA TYR A 181 -1.30 3.00 -10.14
C TYR A 181 -0.51 4.26 -10.52
N LEU A 182 -1.17 5.36 -10.93
CA LEU A 182 -0.50 6.58 -11.41
C LEU A 182 0.59 7.12 -10.46
N GLN A 183 0.42 6.99 -9.15
CA GLN A 183 1.38 7.47 -8.15
C GLN A 183 2.37 6.40 -7.67
N SER A 184 2.27 5.15 -8.14
CA SER A 184 3.15 4.03 -7.77
C SER A 184 4.24 3.78 -8.82
N PRO A 185 5.52 4.02 -8.48
CA PRO A 185 6.63 3.67 -9.36
C PRO A 185 6.71 2.16 -9.65
N GLU A 186 6.32 1.31 -8.69
CA GLU A 186 6.28 -0.15 -8.84
C GLU A 186 5.26 -0.56 -9.89
N ALA A 187 4.08 0.07 -9.87
CA ALA A 187 3.03 -0.23 -10.84
C ALA A 187 3.52 0.06 -12.27
N ALA A 188 4.19 1.20 -12.49
CA ALA A 188 4.74 1.54 -13.80
C ALA A 188 5.68 0.45 -14.35
N MET A 189 6.60 -0.04 -13.51
CA MET A 189 7.56 -1.08 -13.90
C MET A 189 6.87 -2.41 -14.18
N ARG A 190 5.94 -2.81 -13.32
CA ARG A 190 5.25 -4.11 -13.42
C ARG A 190 4.29 -4.15 -14.61
N LEU A 191 3.56 -3.07 -14.88
CA LEU A 191 2.72 -2.97 -16.08
C LEU A 191 3.57 -3.12 -17.34
N ALA A 192 4.66 -2.33 -17.46
CA ALA A 192 5.54 -2.36 -18.62
C ALA A 192 6.15 -3.73 -18.91
N ALA A 193 6.39 -4.52 -17.87
CA ALA A 193 6.94 -5.87 -18.01
C ALA A 193 5.89 -6.94 -18.32
N GLN A 194 4.61 -6.76 -17.97
CA GLN A 194 3.61 -7.83 -17.98
C GLN A 194 2.41 -7.62 -18.89
N LEU A 195 2.08 -6.38 -19.25
CA LEU A 195 0.97 -6.08 -20.13
C LEU A 195 1.46 -5.90 -21.57
N HIS A 196 0.59 -6.27 -22.52
CA HIS A 196 0.89 -6.11 -23.93
C HIS A 196 0.89 -4.62 -24.30
N GLN A 197 1.74 -4.20 -25.25
CA GLN A 197 1.86 -2.80 -25.69
C GLN A 197 0.57 -2.24 -26.33
N SER A 198 -0.36 -3.12 -26.72
CA SER A 198 -1.69 -2.72 -27.19
C SER A 198 -2.63 -2.27 -26.06
N THR A 199 -2.32 -2.56 -24.80
CA THR A 199 -3.09 -2.08 -23.65
C THR A 199 -3.08 -0.55 -23.65
N MET A 200 -4.25 0.03 -23.43
CA MET A 200 -4.42 1.47 -23.33
C MET A 200 -4.38 1.92 -21.87
N LEU A 201 -3.58 2.95 -21.60
CA LEU A 201 -3.47 3.58 -20.30
C LEU A 201 -4.28 4.88 -20.30
N LEU A 202 -5.41 4.87 -19.58
CA LEU A 202 -6.30 6.02 -19.46
C LEU A 202 -6.02 6.75 -18.15
N VAL A 203 -5.73 8.05 -18.24
CA VAL A 203 -5.53 8.94 -17.10
C VAL A 203 -6.61 10.01 -17.11
N VAL A 204 -7.33 10.13 -16.00
CA VAL A 204 -8.26 11.24 -15.73
C VAL A 204 -7.61 12.20 -14.73
N LEU A 205 -7.45 13.46 -15.10
CA LEU A 205 -6.92 14.50 -14.19
C LEU A 205 -8.02 15.49 -13.80
N ARG A 206 -8.03 15.85 -12.52
CA ARG A 206 -8.89 16.90 -11.94
C ARG A 206 -8.04 18.08 -11.50
N ASP A 207 -8.64 19.25 -11.33
CA ASP A 207 -8.04 20.37 -10.58
C ASP A 207 -7.29 19.85 -9.34
N PRO A 208 -5.95 20.02 -9.29
CA PRO A 208 -5.13 19.45 -8.23
C PRO A 208 -5.48 20.01 -6.84
N MET A 209 -6.08 21.20 -6.76
CA MET A 209 -6.55 21.81 -5.52
C MET A 209 -7.79 21.08 -4.98
N ILE A 210 -8.77 20.82 -5.84
CA ILE A 210 -9.98 20.06 -5.50
C ILE A 210 -9.61 18.61 -5.15
N ARG A 211 -8.70 18.02 -5.95
CA ARG A 211 -8.16 16.68 -5.71
C ARG A 211 -7.51 16.59 -4.32
N ALA A 212 -6.67 17.56 -3.95
CA ALA A 212 -6.02 17.63 -2.64
C ALA A 212 -7.03 17.68 -1.48
N LEU A 213 -8.06 18.52 -1.57
CA LEU A 213 -9.10 18.59 -0.55
C LEU A 213 -9.85 17.26 -0.41
N ARG A 214 -10.23 16.63 -1.53
CA ARG A 214 -10.91 15.34 -1.51
C ARG A 214 -10.05 14.24 -0.91
N ARG A 215 -8.78 14.18 -1.29
CA ARG A 215 -7.82 13.23 -0.72
C ARG A 215 -7.67 13.42 0.78
N TRP A 216 -7.54 14.66 1.24
CA TRP A 216 -7.51 14.97 2.68
C TRP A 216 -8.76 14.47 3.41
N LYS A 217 -9.96 14.74 2.87
CA LYS A 217 -11.23 14.26 3.46
C LYS A 217 -11.31 12.75 3.48
N GLU A 218 -10.86 12.07 2.42
CA GLU A 218 -10.81 10.61 2.35
C GLU A 218 -9.88 10.03 3.43
N LEU A 219 -8.66 10.53 3.52
CA LEU A 219 -7.68 10.12 4.52
C LEU A 219 -8.18 10.42 5.95
N ALA A 220 -8.84 11.56 6.16
CA ALA A 220 -9.42 11.91 7.44
C ALA A 220 -10.55 10.97 7.89
N ARG A 221 -11.36 10.43 6.95
CA ARG A 221 -12.43 9.48 7.27
C ARG A 221 -11.94 8.08 7.61
N ARG A 222 -10.81 7.62 7.06
CA ARG A 222 -10.28 6.26 7.28
C ARG A 222 -9.61 6.04 8.66
N PHE A 223 -9.45 7.10 9.46
CA PHE A 223 -8.89 7.22 10.84
C PHE A 223 -7.35 7.10 11.06
N GLU A 224 -6.90 7.91 12.04
CA GLU A 224 -5.59 8.07 12.75
C GLU A 224 -4.51 9.07 12.30
N TYR A 225 -4.60 9.74 11.15
CA TYR A 225 -3.55 10.71 10.76
C TYR A 225 -3.87 12.20 11.10
N THR A 226 -5.15 12.56 11.23
CA THR A 226 -5.62 13.96 11.13
C THR A 226 -6.63 14.41 12.19
N ARG A 227 -6.86 13.67 13.28
CA ARG A 227 -7.87 14.09 14.29
C ARG A 227 -7.61 15.48 14.92
N SER A 228 -6.46 16.11 14.68
CA SER A 228 -6.07 17.42 15.22
C SER A 228 -5.43 18.40 14.24
N VAL A 229 -5.48 18.19 12.92
CA VAL A 229 -4.83 19.10 11.94
C VAL A 229 -5.81 19.57 10.88
N SER A 230 -5.89 20.89 10.69
CA SER A 230 -6.66 21.52 9.62
C SER A 230 -6.09 21.17 8.23
N PHE A 231 -6.93 21.32 7.20
CA PHE A 231 -6.49 21.10 5.83
C PHE A 231 -5.33 22.03 5.47
N GLU A 232 -5.46 23.32 5.81
CA GLU A 232 -4.46 24.37 5.61
C GLU A 232 -3.10 24.06 6.25
N ALA A 233 -3.10 23.63 7.52
CA ALA A 233 -1.85 23.26 8.21
C ALA A 233 -1.19 22.04 7.54
N LYS A 234 -1.97 21.05 7.09
CA LYS A 234 -1.45 19.86 6.44
C LYS A 234 -0.84 20.15 5.07
N ILE A 235 -1.52 20.91 4.21
CA ILE A 235 -0.99 21.25 2.88
C ILE A 235 0.25 22.14 2.99
N LEU A 236 0.28 23.10 3.93
CA LEU A 236 1.40 24.01 4.10
C LEU A 236 2.65 23.25 4.55
N ALA A 237 2.49 22.37 5.55
CA ALA A 237 3.58 21.52 6.04
C ALA A 237 4.16 20.64 4.92
N GLU A 238 3.30 19.95 4.18
CA GLU A 238 3.71 19.03 3.14
C GLU A 238 4.37 19.71 1.95
N ALA A 239 3.73 20.75 1.41
CA ALA A 239 4.29 21.50 0.28
C ALA A 239 5.59 22.25 0.64
N THR A 240 5.71 22.79 1.86
CA THR A 240 6.95 23.44 2.31
C THR A 240 8.09 22.41 2.46
N ALA A 241 7.81 21.23 3.02
CA ALA A 241 8.80 20.17 3.14
C ALA A 241 9.23 19.62 1.77
N LEU A 242 8.29 19.47 0.83
CA LEU A 242 8.59 19.11 -0.55
C LEU A 242 9.45 20.18 -1.24
N LEU A 243 9.12 21.47 -1.09
CA LEU A 243 9.89 22.58 -1.66
C LEU A 243 11.35 22.54 -1.21
N ARG A 244 11.60 22.43 0.11
CA ARG A 244 12.95 22.30 0.67
C ARG A 244 13.70 21.09 0.10
N CYS A 245 13.01 19.96 -0.05
CA CYS A 245 13.61 18.75 -0.63
C CYS A 245 13.95 18.92 -2.11
N PHE A 246 13.09 19.58 -2.88
CA PHE A 246 13.32 19.86 -4.30
C PHE A 246 14.51 20.80 -4.50
N GLU A 247 14.59 21.87 -3.72
CA GLU A 247 15.71 22.84 -3.75
C GLU A 247 17.04 22.15 -3.41
N ALA A 248 17.08 21.35 -2.34
CA ALA A 248 18.30 20.64 -1.92
C ALA A 248 18.80 19.61 -2.95
N LYS A 249 17.91 19.06 -3.79
CA LYS A 249 18.25 18.00 -4.76
C LYS A 249 18.25 18.48 -6.21
N SER A 250 17.94 19.75 -6.47
CA SER A 250 18.02 20.35 -7.81
C SER A 250 19.41 20.93 -8.03
N THR A 251 20.22 20.27 -8.86
CA THR A 251 21.57 20.72 -9.25
C THR A 251 21.56 21.98 -10.12
N ALA A 252 20.39 22.35 -10.65
CA ALA A 252 20.18 23.58 -11.38
C ALA A 252 19.20 24.46 -10.58
N VAL A 253 19.74 25.50 -9.94
CA VAL A 253 18.99 26.53 -9.20
C VAL A 253 17.93 27.21 -10.10
N HIS A 254 18.04 27.04 -11.43
CA HIS A 254 17.16 27.65 -12.44
C HIS A 254 16.43 26.64 -13.35
N SER A 255 16.49 25.32 -13.09
CA SER A 255 15.74 24.37 -13.92
C SER A 255 14.23 24.57 -13.74
N MET A 256 13.55 24.93 -14.83
CA MET A 256 12.10 25.20 -14.87
C MET A 256 11.23 23.95 -14.62
N THR A 257 11.81 22.75 -14.64
CA THR A 257 11.06 21.48 -14.54
C THR A 257 11.62 20.59 -13.43
N LEU A 258 10.71 20.08 -12.58
CA LEU A 258 11.02 19.08 -11.56
C LEU A 258 11.27 17.72 -12.22
N ARG A 259 12.45 17.15 -11.99
CA ARG A 259 12.80 15.80 -12.49
C ARG A 259 11.96 14.73 -11.76
N ALA A 260 11.49 13.72 -12.50
CA ALA A 260 10.74 12.57 -11.99
C ALA A 260 11.40 11.92 -10.76
N SER A 261 12.70 11.62 -10.86
CA SER A 261 13.46 10.99 -9.77
C SER A 261 13.56 11.85 -8.50
N VAL A 262 13.50 13.19 -8.65
CA VAL A 262 13.52 14.11 -7.51
C VAL A 262 12.15 14.12 -6.85
N TRP A 263 11.07 14.21 -7.65
CA TRP A 263 9.70 14.05 -7.18
C TRP A 263 9.52 12.75 -6.40
N GLU A 264 9.91 11.60 -6.97
CA GLU A 264 9.78 10.29 -6.34
C GLU A 264 10.46 10.23 -4.97
N ARG A 265 11.74 10.60 -4.90
CA ARG A 265 12.50 10.58 -3.64
C ARG A 265 11.91 11.50 -2.59
N CYS A 266 11.52 12.71 -2.98
CA CYS A 266 10.99 13.70 -2.04
C CYS A 266 9.59 13.33 -1.54
N VAL A 267 8.70 12.83 -2.41
CA VAL A 267 7.38 12.34 -1.99
C VAL A 267 7.55 11.14 -1.08
N ALA A 268 8.40 10.17 -1.45
CA ALA A 268 8.65 9.00 -0.63
C ALA A 268 9.19 9.35 0.78
N SER A 269 10.06 10.36 0.90
CA SER A 269 10.64 10.77 2.18
C SER A 269 9.71 11.66 3.00
N VAL A 270 9.07 12.64 2.37
CA VAL A 270 8.28 13.67 3.06
C VAL A 270 6.93 13.14 3.50
N CYS A 271 6.24 12.35 2.68
CA CYS A 271 4.81 12.09 2.91
C CYS A 271 4.35 10.69 2.51
N GLY A 272 5.19 9.90 1.82
CA GLY A 272 4.83 8.61 1.25
C GLY A 272 3.82 8.71 0.11
N PHE A 273 3.94 7.90 -0.95
CA PHE A 273 3.14 8.07 -2.17
C PHE A 273 1.63 7.89 -1.97
N ARG A 274 1.19 7.26 -0.87
CA ARG A 274 -0.23 7.01 -0.58
C ARG A 274 -0.85 7.97 0.42
N ALA A 275 -0.05 8.70 1.18
CA ALA A 275 -0.54 9.66 2.17
C ALA A 275 -0.27 11.11 1.78
N CYS A 276 0.45 11.33 0.67
CA CYS A 276 0.81 12.65 0.17
C CYS A 276 -0.40 13.34 -0.49
N ILE A 277 -0.84 14.46 0.06
CA ILE A 277 -1.95 15.24 -0.49
C ILE A 277 -1.47 16.17 -1.62
N THR A 278 -0.38 16.88 -1.44
CA THR A 278 0.17 17.81 -2.44
C THR A 278 1.10 17.10 -3.41
N GLY A 279 1.88 16.11 -2.99
CA GLY A 279 2.79 15.38 -3.88
C GLY A 279 2.10 14.56 -4.98
N GLU A 280 0.95 13.95 -4.68
CA GLU A 280 0.09 13.24 -5.65
C GLU A 280 -0.61 14.20 -6.64
N GLY A 281 -0.61 15.52 -6.39
CA GLY A 281 -1.14 16.53 -7.32
C GLY A 281 -0.12 17.04 -8.35
N LEU A 282 1.12 16.56 -8.29
CA LEU A 282 2.20 16.95 -9.20
C LEU A 282 2.19 16.10 -10.47
N TYR A 283 1.12 16.22 -11.26
CA TYR A 283 0.85 15.39 -12.44
C TYR A 283 1.96 15.42 -13.48
N ALA A 284 2.58 16.58 -13.74
CA ALA A 284 3.64 16.68 -14.74
C ALA A 284 4.85 15.78 -14.43
N SER A 285 5.17 15.62 -13.14
CA SER A 285 6.25 14.76 -12.64
C SER A 285 5.85 13.29 -12.61
N GLN A 286 4.60 12.98 -12.24
CA GLN A 286 4.07 11.62 -12.30
C GLN A 286 4.07 11.08 -13.73
N LEU A 287 3.51 11.84 -14.67
CA LEU A 287 3.51 11.47 -16.09
C LEU A 287 4.92 11.40 -16.67
N ALA A 288 5.89 12.16 -16.13
CA ALA A 288 7.30 12.04 -16.49
C ALA A 288 7.87 10.66 -16.13
N ALA A 289 7.64 10.23 -14.89
CA ALA A 289 8.10 8.95 -14.38
C ALA A 289 7.52 7.81 -15.21
N TRP A 290 6.22 7.89 -15.48
CA TRP A 290 5.52 6.92 -16.32
C TRP A 290 5.99 6.92 -17.77
N GLN A 291 6.18 8.08 -18.40
CA GLN A 291 6.65 8.15 -19.78
C GLN A 291 8.03 7.52 -19.96
N HIS A 292 8.89 7.58 -18.94
CA HIS A 292 10.20 6.93 -18.97
C HIS A 292 10.07 5.39 -18.93
N THR A 293 9.22 4.86 -18.04
CA THR A 293 9.10 3.42 -17.77
C THR A 293 8.13 2.70 -18.70
N ALA A 294 7.06 3.36 -19.12
CA ALA A 294 5.89 2.80 -19.80
C ALA A 294 5.66 3.49 -21.17
N ARG A 295 6.75 3.84 -21.87
CA ARG A 295 6.71 4.57 -23.16
C ARG A 295 5.98 3.82 -24.27
N ALA A 296 6.01 2.49 -24.27
CA ALA A 296 5.50 1.67 -25.36
C ALA A 296 3.97 1.53 -25.38
N PHE A 297 3.27 1.95 -24.32
CA PHE A 297 1.82 1.88 -24.26
C PHE A 297 1.14 3.01 -25.02
N ARG A 298 -0.12 2.79 -25.37
CA ARG A 298 -1.01 3.84 -25.87
C ARG A 298 -1.57 4.62 -24.69
N TRP A 299 -1.49 5.94 -24.76
CA TRP A 299 -1.94 6.84 -23.71
C TRP A 299 -3.23 7.53 -24.11
N LEU A 300 -4.12 7.71 -23.14
CA LEU A 300 -5.35 8.49 -23.27
C LEU A 300 -5.49 9.39 -22.05
N LEU A 301 -5.50 10.71 -22.25
CA LEU A 301 -5.53 11.68 -21.16
C LEU A 301 -6.79 12.54 -21.24
N LEU A 302 -7.60 12.52 -20.18
CA LEU A 302 -8.86 13.25 -20.11
C LEU A 302 -8.92 14.16 -18.88
N PRO A 303 -9.40 15.40 -19.04
CA PRO A 303 -9.76 16.23 -17.90
C PRO A 303 -11.12 15.77 -17.34
N GLU A 304 -11.21 15.65 -16.02
CA GLU A 304 -12.47 15.34 -15.33
C GLU A 304 -13.53 16.40 -15.58
N ASP A 305 -13.13 17.67 -15.77
CA ASP A 305 -14.03 18.77 -16.12
C ASP A 305 -14.82 18.49 -17.40
N ILE A 306 -14.20 17.87 -18.40
CA ILE A 306 -14.90 17.49 -19.63
C ILE A 306 -15.83 16.32 -19.38
N LEU A 307 -15.39 15.30 -18.64
CA LEU A 307 -16.27 14.18 -18.26
C LEU A 307 -17.48 14.62 -17.43
N ARG A 308 -17.37 15.74 -16.71
CA ARG A 308 -18.45 16.31 -15.90
C ARG A 308 -19.33 17.28 -16.69
N MET A 309 -18.76 18.17 -17.49
CA MET A 309 -19.48 19.26 -18.16
C MET A 309 -19.89 18.94 -19.60
N ARG A 310 -19.06 18.18 -20.32
CA ARG A 310 -19.28 17.73 -21.70
C ARG A 310 -18.99 16.22 -21.82
N PRO A 311 -19.75 15.37 -21.09
CA PRO A 311 -19.48 13.94 -20.97
C PRO A 311 -19.51 13.20 -22.32
N ILE A 312 -20.29 13.67 -23.30
CA ILE A 312 -20.36 13.07 -24.64
C ILE A 312 -18.99 13.15 -25.32
N ASP A 313 -18.38 14.34 -25.40
CA ASP A 313 -17.06 14.55 -26.02
C ASP A 313 -15.98 13.66 -25.40
N GLY A 314 -16.01 13.52 -24.07
CA GLY A 314 -15.09 12.63 -23.35
C GLY A 314 -15.29 11.15 -23.70
N LEU A 315 -16.54 10.70 -23.77
CA LEU A 315 -16.88 9.34 -24.18
C LEU A 315 -16.55 9.09 -25.66
N GLU A 316 -16.87 10.02 -26.55
CA GLU A 316 -16.50 9.96 -27.96
C GLU A 316 -14.99 9.77 -28.13
N HIS A 317 -14.20 10.54 -27.38
CA HIS A 317 -12.75 10.42 -27.42
C HIS A 317 -12.25 9.04 -26.95
N ILE A 318 -12.85 8.47 -25.89
CA ILE A 318 -12.53 7.12 -25.40
C ILE A 318 -12.85 6.07 -26.47
N PHE A 319 -14.08 6.11 -26.99
CA PHE A 319 -14.57 5.11 -27.95
C PHE A 319 -13.81 5.18 -29.28
N ALA A 320 -13.54 6.39 -29.79
CA ALA A 320 -12.72 6.58 -30.98
C ALA A 320 -11.30 6.05 -30.79
N SER A 321 -10.68 6.30 -29.64
CA SER A 321 -9.32 5.82 -29.33
C SER A 321 -9.25 4.28 -29.25
N LEU A 322 -10.30 3.66 -28.71
CA LEU A 322 -10.44 2.20 -28.64
C LEU A 322 -10.92 1.57 -29.95
N LYS A 323 -11.24 2.38 -30.97
CA LYS A 323 -11.84 1.94 -32.24
C LYS A 323 -13.16 1.19 -32.05
N LEU A 324 -13.97 1.65 -31.09
CA LEU A 324 -15.29 1.12 -30.81
C LEU A 324 -16.38 2.10 -31.30
N PRO A 325 -17.55 1.61 -31.73
CA PRO A 325 -18.67 2.46 -32.05
C PRO A 325 -19.22 3.10 -30.78
N LEU A 326 -19.65 4.36 -30.88
CA LEU A 326 -20.29 5.04 -29.77
C LEU A 326 -21.64 4.35 -29.43
N PRO A 327 -22.00 4.15 -28.15
CA PRO A 327 -23.28 3.53 -27.79
C PRO A 327 -24.47 4.34 -28.30
N THR A 328 -25.53 3.66 -28.73
CA THR A 328 -26.75 4.33 -29.23
C THR A 328 -27.44 5.18 -28.15
N ASP A 329 -27.26 4.83 -26.88
CA ASP A 329 -27.80 5.51 -25.70
C ASP A 329 -26.77 6.42 -25.00
N VAL A 330 -25.71 6.82 -25.72
CA VAL A 330 -24.61 7.64 -25.17
C VAL A 330 -25.09 8.88 -24.43
N SER A 331 -26.15 9.56 -24.89
CA SER A 331 -26.70 10.75 -24.22
C SER A 331 -27.20 10.45 -22.79
N CYS A 332 -27.88 9.31 -22.60
CA CYS A 332 -28.33 8.86 -21.28
C CYS A 332 -27.14 8.50 -20.39
N ILE A 333 -26.20 7.72 -20.93
CA ILE A 333 -24.98 7.28 -20.23
C ILE A 333 -24.13 8.50 -19.81
N ALA A 334 -24.00 9.49 -20.70
CA ALA A 334 -23.27 10.73 -20.48
C ALA A 334 -23.92 11.59 -19.39
N SER A 335 -25.25 11.71 -19.40
CA SER A 335 -26.01 12.39 -18.35
C SER A 335 -25.81 11.75 -16.98
N GLN A 336 -25.82 10.42 -16.90
CA GLN A 336 -25.54 9.69 -15.66
C GLN A 336 -24.12 9.92 -15.14
N LEU A 337 -23.11 9.91 -16.03
CA LEU A 337 -21.72 10.20 -15.68
C LEU A 337 -21.59 11.60 -15.07
N SER A 338 -22.14 12.62 -15.74
CA SER A 338 -22.15 14.00 -15.25
C SER A 338 -22.86 14.10 -13.90
N GLY A 339 -24.01 13.44 -13.75
CA GLY A 339 -24.77 13.38 -12.50
C GLY A 339 -23.98 12.73 -11.36
N TRP A 340 -23.24 11.65 -11.60
CA TRP A 340 -22.39 11.01 -10.57
C TRP A 340 -21.19 11.86 -10.16
N LEU A 341 -20.50 12.46 -11.14
CA LEU A 341 -19.38 13.37 -10.88
C LEU A 341 -19.83 14.62 -10.12
N SER A 342 -21.07 15.05 -10.33
CA SER A 342 -21.68 16.20 -9.64
C SER A 342 -22.27 15.84 -8.27
N SER A 343 -22.98 14.72 -8.10
CA SER A 343 -23.73 14.35 -6.89
C SER A 343 -22.89 13.84 -5.72
N ARG A 344 -21.70 13.29 -5.99
CA ARG A 344 -20.70 12.95 -4.95
C ARG A 344 -20.03 14.17 -4.31
N ASN A 345 -20.49 15.38 -4.67
CA ASN A 345 -20.22 16.60 -3.93
C ASN A 345 -21.02 16.72 -2.63
N GLU A 346 -22.20 16.10 -2.52
CA GLU A 346 -23.13 16.43 -1.42
C GLU A 346 -23.55 15.23 -0.57
N SER A 347 -23.67 14.03 -1.14
CA SER A 347 -24.47 12.95 -0.54
C SER A 347 -23.75 12.00 0.43
N ALA A 348 -22.40 12.04 0.51
CA ALA A 348 -21.63 11.21 1.45
C ALA A 348 -21.11 11.99 2.67
N ILE A 349 -21.46 13.26 2.81
CA ILE A 349 -20.96 14.13 3.88
C ILE A 349 -22.16 14.62 4.67
N GLY A 350 -22.42 13.96 5.80
CA GLY A 350 -23.29 14.54 6.82
C GLY A 350 -22.78 15.94 7.17
N ARG A 351 -23.64 16.93 6.91
CA ARG A 351 -23.46 18.39 7.06
C ARG A 351 -22.50 19.04 6.03
N SER A 352 -23.04 20.06 5.36
CA SER A 352 -22.40 21.12 4.55
C SER A 352 -20.86 21.06 4.57
N SER A 353 -20.27 20.48 3.53
CA SER A 353 -18.82 20.40 3.40
C SER A 353 -18.44 20.88 2.01
N SER A 354 -17.96 22.13 1.94
CA SER A 354 -17.49 22.80 0.72
C SER A 354 -16.68 21.86 -0.19
N THR A 355 -17.03 21.84 -1.48
CA THR A 355 -16.31 21.13 -2.54
C THR A 355 -15.04 21.86 -2.96
N ILE A 356 -14.95 23.15 -2.62
CA ILE A 356 -13.86 24.05 -2.94
C ILE A 356 -12.94 24.14 -1.72
N PRO A 357 -11.60 24.14 -1.92
CA PRO A 357 -10.65 24.45 -0.85
C PRO A 357 -10.98 25.78 -0.15
N PRO A 358 -10.72 25.90 1.17
CA PRO A 358 -10.86 27.16 1.89
C PRO A 358 -10.13 28.29 1.17
N GLU A 359 -10.73 29.48 1.10
CA GLU A 359 -10.15 30.64 0.40
C GLU A 359 -8.71 30.94 0.86
N SER A 360 -8.46 30.81 2.17
CA SER A 360 -7.14 30.88 2.80
C SER A 360 -6.07 30.02 2.12
N SER A 361 -6.44 28.84 1.62
CA SER A 361 -5.53 27.89 0.97
C SER A 361 -5.41 28.04 -0.55
N GLN A 362 -6.36 28.71 -1.20
CA GLN A 362 -6.48 28.66 -2.65
C GLN A 362 -5.30 29.31 -3.36
N ARG A 363 -4.87 30.50 -2.90
CA ARG A 363 -3.73 31.21 -3.46
C ARG A 363 -2.45 30.38 -3.36
N PHE A 364 -2.20 29.79 -2.19
CA PHE A 364 -1.05 28.92 -1.95
C PHE A 364 -1.05 27.68 -2.86
N LEU A 365 -2.15 26.94 -2.92
CA LEU A 365 -2.24 25.73 -3.75
C LEU A 365 -2.14 26.07 -5.24
N ARG A 366 -2.73 27.18 -5.70
CA ARG A 366 -2.63 27.64 -7.08
C ARG A 366 -1.19 27.95 -7.46
N ALA A 367 -0.46 28.68 -6.61
CA ALA A 367 0.96 28.96 -6.83
C ALA A 367 1.80 27.68 -6.83
N PHE A 368 1.57 26.78 -5.86
CA PHE A 368 2.32 25.52 -5.73
C PHE A 368 2.12 24.60 -6.95
N PHE A 369 0.86 24.27 -7.27
CA PHE A 369 0.56 23.40 -8.40
C PHE A 369 0.85 24.08 -9.75
N GLY A 370 0.58 25.38 -9.88
CA GLY A 370 0.88 26.13 -11.09
C GLY A 370 2.36 26.08 -11.47
N ARG A 371 3.25 26.21 -10.48
CA ARG A 371 4.70 26.06 -10.67
C ARG A 371 5.08 24.66 -11.15
N TYR A 372 4.67 23.62 -10.44
CA TYR A 372 5.16 22.26 -10.67
C TYR A 372 4.41 21.49 -11.77
N ASN A 373 3.20 21.93 -12.13
CA ASN A 373 2.45 21.45 -13.30
C ASN A 373 2.59 22.38 -14.51
N ALA A 374 3.45 23.39 -14.48
CA ALA A 374 3.77 24.22 -15.66
C ALA A 374 4.08 23.38 -16.94
N PRO A 375 4.82 22.25 -16.88
CA PRO A 375 5.11 21.43 -18.07
C PRO A 375 3.95 20.49 -18.46
N LEU A 376 2.84 20.48 -17.72
CA LEU A 376 1.79 19.46 -17.87
C LEU A 376 1.14 19.51 -19.27
N ARG A 377 0.92 20.71 -19.82
CA ARG A 377 0.30 20.87 -21.14
C ARG A 377 1.16 20.26 -22.25
N GLU A 378 2.47 20.53 -22.21
CA GLU A 378 3.44 19.94 -23.15
C GLU A 378 3.49 18.41 -23.00
N ARG A 379 3.49 17.91 -21.76
CA ARG A 379 3.47 16.47 -21.48
C ARG A 379 2.21 15.80 -22.01
N ILE A 380 1.04 16.41 -21.83
CA ILE A 380 -0.23 15.90 -22.38
C ILE A 380 -0.12 15.81 -23.91
N GLN A 381 0.34 16.86 -24.57
CA GLN A 381 0.51 16.89 -26.03
C GLN A 381 1.48 15.80 -26.53
N GLN A 382 2.55 15.51 -25.77
CA GLN A 382 3.51 14.46 -26.11
C GLN A 382 2.95 13.04 -25.94
N LEU A 383 2.14 12.81 -24.91
CA LEU A 383 1.58 11.48 -24.60
C LEU A 383 0.32 11.18 -25.42
N ASP A 384 -0.57 12.15 -25.54
CA ASP A 384 -1.85 12.04 -26.22
C ASP A 384 -2.15 13.36 -26.96
N PRO A 385 -1.59 13.54 -28.16
CA PRO A 385 -1.84 14.73 -28.96
C PRO A 385 -3.32 14.88 -29.33
N THR A 386 -4.07 13.78 -29.40
CA THR A 386 -5.46 13.77 -29.85
C THR A 386 -6.44 14.34 -28.83
N SER A 387 -6.14 14.27 -27.53
CA SER A 387 -6.96 14.92 -26.49
C SER A 387 -6.72 16.42 -26.35
N THR A 388 -5.66 16.99 -26.94
CA THR A 388 -5.27 18.41 -26.79
C THR A 388 -6.44 19.41 -26.87
N PRO A 389 -7.43 19.28 -27.79
CA PRO A 389 -8.58 20.19 -27.84
C PRO A 389 -9.42 20.20 -26.55
N LEU A 390 -9.58 19.05 -25.90
CA LEU A 390 -10.35 18.89 -24.66
C LEU A 390 -9.70 19.65 -23.48
N TRP A 391 -8.40 19.92 -23.55
CA TRP A 391 -7.63 20.62 -22.52
C TRP A 391 -7.56 22.14 -22.70
N ARG A 392 -8.14 22.70 -23.77
CA ARG A 392 -8.12 24.15 -24.03
C ARG A 392 -9.00 24.94 -23.06
N GLU A 393 -10.14 24.35 -22.68
CA GLU A 393 -11.16 24.98 -21.82
C GLU A 393 -10.95 24.68 -20.33
N VAL A 394 -9.93 23.90 -19.99
CA VAL A 394 -9.63 23.51 -18.60
C VAL A 394 -8.98 24.69 -17.88
N SER A 395 -9.75 25.36 -17.03
CA SER A 395 -9.38 26.63 -16.39
C SER A 395 -8.22 26.53 -15.41
N TRP A 396 -8.04 25.40 -14.73
CA TRP A 396 -6.97 25.19 -13.76
C TRP A 396 -5.62 24.85 -14.41
N LEU A 397 -5.60 24.50 -15.70
CA LEU A 397 -4.39 24.17 -16.44
C LEU A 397 -3.82 25.45 -17.08
N PRO A 398 -2.64 25.94 -16.66
CA PRO A 398 -2.12 27.20 -17.16
C PRO A 398 -1.92 27.20 -18.69
N SER A 399 -2.07 28.37 -19.31
CA SER A 399 -1.61 28.61 -20.67
C SER A 399 -0.08 28.47 -20.76
N VAL A 400 0.47 28.34 -21.97
CA VAL A 400 1.92 28.24 -22.18
C VAL A 400 2.65 29.47 -21.61
N GLU A 401 2.06 30.65 -21.74
CA GLU A 401 2.63 31.91 -21.22
C GLU A 401 2.56 31.96 -19.69
N GLN A 402 1.41 31.60 -19.10
CA GLN A 402 1.26 31.50 -17.65
C GLN A 402 2.24 30.50 -17.05
N ALA A 403 2.41 29.34 -17.70
CA ALA A 403 3.33 28.29 -17.26
C ALA A 403 4.79 28.78 -17.21
N ARG A 404 5.23 29.59 -18.19
CA ARG A 404 6.58 30.20 -18.18
C ARG A 404 6.76 31.16 -17.00
N SER A 405 5.75 31.97 -16.69
CA SER A 405 5.79 32.89 -15.54
C SER A 405 5.82 32.14 -14.20
N LEU A 406 4.96 31.13 -14.04
CA LEU A 406 4.80 30.33 -12.81
C LEU A 406 6.02 29.44 -12.50
N SER A 407 6.69 28.92 -13.54
CA SER A 407 7.92 28.12 -13.39
C SER A 407 9.17 28.96 -13.10
N GLY A 408 9.16 30.25 -13.46
CA GLY A 408 10.28 31.18 -13.24
C GLY A 408 10.44 31.66 -11.79
N ALA A 409 11.34 32.64 -11.60
CA ALA A 409 11.61 33.25 -10.30
C ALA A 409 10.40 34.02 -9.74
N THR A 410 9.56 34.59 -10.60
CA THR A 410 8.33 35.29 -10.20
C THR A 410 7.33 34.33 -9.55
N GLY A 411 7.04 33.18 -10.16
CA GLY A 411 6.18 32.18 -9.56
C GLY A 411 6.74 31.58 -8.25
N LEU A 412 8.06 31.48 -8.10
CA LEU A 412 8.68 31.08 -6.83
C LEU A 412 8.43 32.11 -5.73
N ARG A 413 8.61 33.41 -6.03
CA ARG A 413 8.32 34.50 -5.07
C ARG A 413 6.85 34.52 -4.69
N GLU A 414 5.94 34.34 -5.64
CA GLU A 414 4.50 34.25 -5.37
C GLU A 414 4.17 33.08 -4.45
N LEU A 415 4.75 31.90 -4.70
CA LEU A 415 4.58 30.72 -3.84
C LEU A 415 5.09 30.99 -2.41
N GLN A 416 6.27 31.59 -2.27
CA GLN A 416 6.84 31.94 -0.97
C GLN A 416 5.97 32.94 -0.22
N GLN A 417 5.47 33.98 -0.91
CA GLN A 417 4.55 34.96 -0.33
C GLN A 417 3.24 34.30 0.12
N ALA A 418 2.62 33.48 -0.73
CA ALA A 418 1.38 32.80 -0.40
C ALA A 418 1.55 31.79 0.76
N ALA A 419 2.72 31.16 0.89
CA ALA A 419 3.05 30.30 2.01
C ALA A 419 3.15 31.09 3.33
N SER A 420 3.76 32.28 3.30
CA SER A 420 3.85 33.17 4.46
C SER A 420 2.47 33.68 4.89
N GLU A 421 1.64 34.11 3.94
CA GLU A 421 0.26 34.55 4.24
C GLU A 421 -0.57 33.42 4.87
N LEU A 422 -0.47 32.19 4.35
CA LEU A 422 -1.16 31.04 4.92
C LEU A 422 -0.65 30.71 6.34
N ARG A 423 0.65 30.87 6.58
CA ARG A 423 1.26 30.71 7.91
C ARG A 423 0.69 31.73 8.91
N GLU A 424 0.56 32.99 8.53
CA GLU A 424 -0.06 34.04 9.36
C GLU A 424 -1.51 33.73 9.71
N ILE A 425 -2.31 33.29 8.74
CA ILE A 425 -3.72 32.90 8.96
C ILE A 425 -3.81 31.78 10.00
N LEU A 426 -2.94 30.77 9.89
CA LEU A 426 -2.94 29.65 10.81
C LEU A 426 -2.45 30.05 12.21
N HIS A 427 -1.43 30.90 12.31
CA HIS A 427 -0.99 31.46 13.60
C HIS A 427 -2.12 32.25 14.29
N ALA A 428 -2.83 33.10 13.55
CA ALA A 428 -3.96 33.85 14.06
C ALA A 428 -5.09 32.95 14.61
N ARG A 429 -5.31 31.80 13.97
CA ARG A 429 -6.29 30.78 14.42
C ARG A 429 -5.81 29.92 15.58
N ARG A 430 -4.54 30.05 16.00
CA ARG A 430 -3.86 29.12 16.91
C ARG A 430 -3.92 27.68 16.40
N ASP A 431 -4.04 27.52 15.09
CA ASP A 431 -3.87 26.22 14.46
C ASP A 431 -2.39 25.86 14.64
N PRO A 432 -2.06 24.63 15.04
CA PRO A 432 -0.67 24.22 15.05
C PRO A 432 -0.14 24.32 13.61
N VAL A 433 0.75 25.30 13.38
CA VAL A 433 1.66 25.37 12.23
C VAL A 433 3.02 24.94 12.74
N PRO A 434 3.33 23.66 12.78
CA PRO A 434 4.67 23.29 13.13
C PRO A 434 5.50 23.62 11.88
N GLU A 435 6.38 24.61 12.00
CA GLU A 435 7.49 24.84 11.06
C GLU A 435 8.33 23.55 10.87
N SER A 436 8.18 22.65 11.84
CA SER A 436 8.73 21.30 11.98
C SER A 436 7.67 20.19 11.86
N LEU A 437 6.52 20.38 11.20
CA LEU A 437 5.52 19.29 11.07
C LEU A 437 6.16 18.29 10.13
N VAL A 438 6.90 17.36 10.75
CA VAL A 438 7.65 16.35 10.06
C VAL A 438 6.59 15.45 9.45
N VAL A 439 6.32 15.72 8.18
CA VAL A 439 5.28 15.03 7.45
C VAL A 439 5.71 13.56 7.43
N GLY A 440 4.78 12.66 7.77
CA GLY A 440 5.10 11.25 7.86
C GLY A 440 5.12 10.58 9.22
N SER A 441 5.82 9.45 9.25
CA SER A 441 6.23 8.68 10.43
C SER A 441 7.03 9.48 11.47
N ALA A 442 7.29 10.74 11.19
CA ALA A 442 8.12 11.60 12.00
C ALA A 442 7.34 12.50 12.97
N ARG A 443 6.10 12.85 12.62
CA ARG A 443 5.14 13.46 13.57
C ARG A 443 4.90 12.59 14.80
N TRP A 444 5.11 11.30 14.62
CA TRP A 444 4.98 10.23 15.59
C TRP A 444 5.97 10.30 16.75
N PHE A 445 7.18 10.81 16.50
CA PHE A 445 8.18 10.87 17.56
C PHE A 445 7.96 12.04 18.51
N GLY A 446 7.29 13.11 18.08
CA GLY A 446 7.07 14.30 18.91
C GLY A 446 8.34 14.73 19.65
N SER A 447 8.19 15.03 20.95
CA SER A 447 9.27 15.21 21.93
C SER A 447 9.65 13.92 22.70
N GLY A 448 9.11 12.77 22.29
CA GLY A 448 9.36 11.47 22.91
C GLY A 448 10.68 10.83 22.48
N LEU A 449 11.02 9.70 23.12
CA LEU A 449 12.19 8.88 22.77
C LEU A 449 12.08 8.36 21.33
N ARG A 450 13.18 8.53 20.58
CA ARG A 450 13.35 8.06 19.19
C ARG A 450 14.20 6.80 19.14
N PRO A 451 13.95 5.87 18.20
CA PRO A 451 14.84 4.74 17.98
C PRO A 451 16.23 5.24 17.61
N SER A 452 17.21 4.86 18.42
CA SER A 452 18.63 5.12 18.14
C SER A 452 19.35 3.87 17.64
N VAL A 453 18.72 2.70 17.77
CA VAL A 453 19.26 1.41 17.32
C VAL A 453 18.26 0.72 16.41
N PHE A 454 18.74 0.27 15.25
CA PHE A 454 17.97 -0.51 14.29
C PHE A 454 18.62 -1.87 14.10
N VAL A 455 17.87 -2.93 14.41
CA VAL A 455 18.28 -4.31 14.12
C VAL A 455 17.76 -4.66 12.73
N LEU A 456 18.66 -4.62 11.76
CA LEU A 456 18.43 -4.89 10.35
C LEU A 456 18.70 -6.37 10.03
N GLY A 457 17.93 -6.91 9.11
CA GLY A 457 18.05 -8.28 8.64
C GLY A 457 16.73 -9.01 8.74
N ALA A 458 16.55 -10.01 7.89
CA ALA A 458 15.33 -10.80 7.87
C ALA A 458 15.25 -11.68 9.13
N ARG A 459 14.05 -11.98 9.64
CA ARG A 459 13.88 -12.88 10.81
C ARG A 459 14.55 -14.23 10.57
N ASP A 460 14.44 -14.72 9.34
CA ASP A 460 15.11 -15.91 8.82
C ASP A 460 16.64 -15.83 8.83
N ALA A 461 17.24 -14.64 8.89
CA ALA A 461 18.69 -14.46 9.10
C ALA A 461 19.11 -14.48 10.59
N GLY A 462 18.16 -14.49 11.54
CA GLY A 462 18.43 -14.51 12.98
C GLY A 462 18.48 -13.12 13.64
N SER A 463 17.96 -12.08 12.98
CA SER A 463 17.85 -10.73 13.56
C SER A 463 16.86 -10.65 14.72
N ASP A 464 15.89 -11.57 14.78
CA ASP A 464 14.96 -11.73 15.89
C ASP A 464 15.67 -12.09 17.19
N ALA A 465 16.67 -12.97 17.15
CA ALA A 465 17.46 -13.34 18.32
C ALA A 465 18.18 -12.13 18.95
N ILE A 466 18.77 -11.25 18.12
CA ILE A 466 19.38 -9.99 18.58
C ILE A 466 18.31 -9.06 19.16
N GLY A 467 17.17 -8.91 18.48
CA GLY A 467 16.07 -8.08 18.95
C GLY A 467 15.53 -8.52 20.31
N GLU A 468 15.26 -9.81 20.47
CA GLU A 468 14.79 -10.41 21.74
C GLU A 468 15.82 -10.26 22.86
N TYR A 469 17.10 -10.48 22.54
CA TYR A 469 18.20 -10.29 23.48
C TYR A 469 18.31 -8.85 23.99
N LEU A 470 18.26 -7.86 23.08
CA LEU A 470 18.33 -6.45 23.45
C LEU A 470 17.12 -6.04 24.30
N LEU A 471 15.92 -6.50 23.96
CA LEU A 471 14.70 -6.21 24.71
C LEU A 471 14.66 -6.88 26.10
N ALA A 472 15.54 -7.83 26.37
CA ALA A 472 15.72 -8.41 27.70
C ALA A 472 16.67 -7.58 28.60
N GLN A 473 17.44 -6.64 28.03
CA GLN A 473 18.40 -5.83 28.78
C GLN A 473 17.71 -4.69 29.56
N ALA A 474 18.29 -4.33 30.71
CA ALA A 474 17.79 -3.23 31.52
C ALA A 474 17.92 -1.88 30.78
N GLY A 475 16.88 -1.07 30.83
CA GLY A 475 16.85 0.27 30.18
C GLY A 475 16.60 0.24 28.67
N VAL A 476 16.55 -0.94 28.05
CA VAL A 476 16.22 -1.10 26.62
C VAL A 476 14.72 -1.31 26.43
N CYS A 477 14.15 -0.51 25.55
CA CYS A 477 12.75 -0.59 25.15
C CYS A 477 12.69 -0.72 23.63
N GLY A 478 11.62 -1.29 23.08
CA GLY A 478 11.53 -1.44 21.63
C GLY A 478 10.53 -2.48 21.17
N GLY A 479 10.59 -2.74 19.87
CA GLY A 479 9.66 -3.64 19.20
C GLY A 479 9.73 -3.50 17.68
N ASN A 480 8.74 -4.05 17.00
CA ASN A 480 8.65 -3.98 15.55
C ASN A 480 7.80 -2.75 15.17
N ILE A 481 8.46 -1.61 14.97
CA ILE A 481 7.79 -0.30 14.90
C ILE A 481 7.15 -0.08 13.51
N ARG A 482 7.70 -0.67 12.43
CA ARG A 482 7.17 -0.68 11.04
C ARG A 482 6.81 0.67 10.39
N ILE A 483 7.15 1.78 11.01
CA ILE A 483 6.76 3.12 10.55
C ILE A 483 7.52 3.59 9.31
N PHE A 484 8.70 3.04 9.04
CA PHE A 484 9.53 3.43 7.89
C PHE A 484 9.41 2.47 6.70
N ASP A 485 8.52 1.48 6.80
CA ASP A 485 8.30 0.48 5.76
C ASP A 485 7.53 1.06 4.56
N ASP A 486 7.22 0.20 3.57
CA ASP A 486 6.44 0.52 2.36
C ASP A 486 5.18 1.38 2.63
N ASP A 487 4.77 2.16 1.63
CA ASP A 487 3.70 3.17 1.67
C ASP A 487 2.37 2.66 2.21
N THR A 488 2.09 1.37 2.08
CA THR A 488 0.81 0.79 2.51
C THR A 488 0.59 0.94 4.02
N ARG A 489 1.67 0.85 4.82
CA ARG A 489 1.62 0.87 6.30
C ARG A 489 1.81 2.28 6.87
N TYR A 490 2.28 3.19 6.04
CA TYR A 490 2.36 4.61 6.34
C TYR A 490 0.97 5.25 6.51
N VAL A 491 -0.05 4.69 5.83
CA VAL A 491 -1.45 5.17 5.84
C VAL A 491 -2.26 4.66 7.03
N SER A 492 -2.00 3.43 7.52
CA SER A 492 -2.89 2.75 8.48
C SER A 492 -2.82 3.27 9.91
N GLY A 493 -1.92 4.20 10.22
CA GLY A 493 -1.75 4.69 11.59
C GLY A 493 -1.50 3.54 12.58
N LEU A 494 -1.63 3.85 13.85
CA LEU A 494 -1.18 3.04 14.96
C LEU A 494 -2.16 2.10 15.66
N PRO A 495 -3.47 2.01 15.34
CA PRO A 495 -4.40 1.47 16.33
C PRO A 495 -4.12 0.00 16.66
N ALA A 496 -3.45 -0.72 15.76
CA ALA A 496 -3.10 -2.13 15.94
C ALA A 496 -1.71 -2.38 16.57
N THR A 497 -0.81 -1.39 16.63
CA THR A 497 0.63 -1.63 16.90
C THR A 497 1.16 -0.99 18.19
N VAL A 498 0.59 0.13 18.70
CA VAL A 498 1.11 0.80 19.92
C VAL A 498 0.89 0.00 21.19
N THR A 499 -0.02 -0.96 21.21
CA THR A 499 -0.37 -1.65 22.46
C THR A 499 0.73 -2.58 23.01
N ARG A 500 1.94 -2.58 22.43
CA ARG A 500 3.04 -3.49 22.81
C ARG A 500 4.43 -2.87 22.71
N PHE A 501 4.74 -1.84 23.50
CA PHE A 501 6.12 -1.73 23.98
C PHE A 501 6.28 -2.74 25.12
N THR A 502 7.05 -3.80 24.86
CA THR A 502 7.23 -4.89 25.82
C THR A 502 8.37 -4.56 26.77
N ARG A 503 8.09 -4.55 28.08
CA ARG A 503 9.10 -4.72 29.13
C ARG A 503 8.93 -6.13 29.72
N ARG A 504 10.00 -6.92 29.81
CA ARG A 504 10.03 -8.04 30.77
C ARG A 504 10.35 -7.46 32.16
N PRO A 505 9.53 -7.68 33.20
CA PRO A 505 9.92 -7.27 34.54
C PRO A 505 11.15 -8.06 34.96
N ALA A 506 12.15 -7.36 35.51
CA ALA A 506 13.28 -7.99 36.19
C ALA A 506 12.72 -8.77 37.39
N THR A 507 12.61 -10.10 37.27
CA THR A 507 12.23 -10.93 38.41
C THR A 507 13.47 -11.23 39.21
N SER A 508 13.56 -10.60 40.38
CA SER A 508 14.48 -10.97 41.44
C SER A 508 14.17 -12.40 41.92
N GLY A 509 15.14 -13.29 41.84
CA GLY A 509 15.23 -14.48 42.69
C GLY A 509 14.32 -15.68 42.34
N GLY A 510 14.95 -16.74 41.81
CA GLY A 510 14.68 -18.13 42.18
C GLY A 510 13.26 -18.68 42.00
N ARG A 511 12.92 -19.12 40.78
CA ARG A 511 12.30 -20.43 40.44
C ARG A 511 11.85 -20.41 38.97
N ARG A 512 12.31 -21.39 38.18
CA ARG A 512 11.84 -21.61 36.79
C ARG A 512 10.33 -21.85 36.79
N ALA A 513 9.57 -20.97 36.15
CA ALA A 513 8.18 -21.26 35.76
C ALA A 513 8.18 -22.03 34.41
N PRO A 514 7.24 -22.96 34.18
CA PRO A 514 7.21 -23.77 32.97
C PRO A 514 6.84 -22.90 31.75
N ALA A 515 7.38 -23.27 30.58
CA ALA A 515 7.05 -22.64 29.32
C ALA A 515 5.55 -22.77 29.01
N GLY A 516 4.81 -21.67 29.16
CA GLY A 516 3.39 -21.63 28.84
C GLY A 516 2.73 -20.34 29.30
N HIS A 517 2.38 -19.48 28.33
CA HIS A 517 1.49 -18.31 28.46
C HIS A 517 2.04 -17.13 29.28
N GLY A 518 2.72 -16.20 28.60
CA GLY A 518 3.18 -14.94 29.17
C GLY A 518 2.05 -13.97 29.48
N SER A 519 1.92 -13.57 30.75
CA SER A 519 1.07 -12.47 31.20
C SER A 519 1.64 -11.12 30.72
N LEU A 520 0.79 -10.33 30.05
CA LEU A 520 1.11 -9.03 29.44
C LEU A 520 1.01 -7.88 30.47
N MET A 521 1.99 -6.98 30.50
CA MET A 521 1.84 -5.62 31.02
C MET A 521 1.49 -4.67 29.88
N SER A 522 0.43 -3.86 30.03
CA SER A 522 0.13 -2.75 29.11
C SER A 522 0.40 -1.42 29.82
N VAL A 523 1.13 -0.52 29.18
CA VAL A 523 1.28 0.88 29.62
C VAL A 523 0.37 1.73 28.74
N ASN A 524 -0.59 2.43 29.35
CA ASN A 524 -1.43 3.43 28.67
C ASN A 524 -0.84 4.83 28.98
N SER A 525 -0.22 5.46 27.98
CA SER A 525 0.15 6.87 28.07
C SER A 525 -0.79 7.69 27.19
N ASN A 526 -1.70 8.44 27.80
CA ASN A 526 -2.41 9.51 27.09
C ASN A 526 -1.46 10.69 26.88
N ALA A 527 -1.73 11.48 25.83
CA ALA A 527 -0.94 12.62 25.34
C ALA A 527 -0.81 13.82 26.31
N SER A 528 -1.07 13.62 27.60
CA SER A 528 -1.02 14.64 28.65
C SER A 528 -0.29 14.10 29.89
N GLY A 529 0.90 13.52 29.73
CA GLY A 529 1.91 13.31 30.80
C GLY A 529 1.53 12.54 32.09
N ASN A 530 0.27 12.15 32.28
CA ASN A 530 -0.26 11.58 33.51
C ASN A 530 -1.19 10.41 33.17
N GLY A 531 -0.65 9.19 33.17
CA GLY A 531 -1.41 7.95 33.04
C GLY A 531 -1.36 7.13 34.33
N ASN A 532 -2.51 6.81 34.91
CA ASN A 532 -2.63 5.80 35.98
C ASN A 532 -2.62 4.38 35.38
N ILE A 533 -1.93 3.45 36.05
CA ILE A 533 -1.91 2.03 35.67
C ILE A 533 -2.99 1.28 36.47
N THR A 534 -3.84 0.54 35.79
CA THR A 534 -4.77 -0.43 36.39
C THR A 534 -4.33 -1.86 36.08
N TRP A 535 -4.21 -2.67 37.12
CA TRP A 535 -3.96 -4.11 37.03
C TRP A 535 -5.29 -4.86 36.89
N ILE A 536 -5.38 -5.79 35.94
CA ILE A 536 -6.45 -6.80 35.91
C ILE A 536 -5.79 -8.18 35.84
N SER A 537 -5.70 -8.84 37.00
CA SER A 537 -5.48 -10.28 37.07
C SER A 537 -6.79 -10.97 36.67
N ARG A 538 -6.75 -11.92 35.72
CA ARG A 538 -7.94 -12.69 35.34
C ARG A 538 -8.50 -13.58 36.45
N ASN A 539 -7.78 -13.78 37.56
CA ASN A 539 -8.16 -14.72 38.61
C ASN A 539 -8.31 -14.15 40.03
N SER A 540 -8.14 -12.84 40.27
CA SER A 540 -8.45 -12.26 41.59
C SER A 540 -8.90 -10.80 41.48
N ARG A 541 -10.13 -10.52 41.97
CA ARG A 541 -10.72 -9.18 42.06
C ARG A 541 -10.07 -8.36 43.19
N GLN A 542 -8.80 -7.99 43.06
CA GLN A 542 -8.18 -6.99 43.94
C GLN A 542 -7.43 -5.95 43.11
N THR A 543 -7.85 -4.70 43.26
CA THR A 543 -7.24 -3.50 42.66
C THR A 543 -6.31 -2.85 43.68
N PHE A 544 -5.03 -2.70 43.35
CA PHE A 544 -4.08 -1.88 44.10
C PHE A 544 -3.57 -0.72 43.23
N THR A 545 -3.63 0.50 43.77
CA THR A 545 -3.17 1.74 43.14
C THR A 545 -1.86 2.20 43.80
N THR A 546 -0.75 2.18 43.07
CA THR A 546 0.48 2.86 43.50
C THR A 546 0.92 3.87 42.46
N ARG A 547 0.93 5.16 42.83
CA ARG A 547 1.58 6.24 42.07
C ARG A 547 3.10 6.03 42.12
N ARG A 548 3.71 5.65 41.00
CA ARG A 548 5.15 5.85 40.77
C ARG A 548 5.37 6.43 39.37
N THR A 549 6.05 7.56 39.35
CA THR A 549 6.55 8.28 38.19
C THR A 549 7.40 7.37 37.29
N LEU A 550 6.92 7.06 36.09
CA LEU A 550 7.57 6.18 35.10
C LEU A 550 8.47 6.92 34.09
N ALA A 551 8.83 8.17 34.39
CA ALA A 551 9.61 9.02 33.49
C ALA A 551 11.13 8.71 33.49
N SER A 552 11.61 7.71 34.22
CA SER A 552 13.05 7.40 34.37
C SER A 552 13.50 6.00 33.88
N ALA A 553 12.77 5.32 32.99
CA ALA A 553 12.96 3.85 32.80
C ALA A 553 13.37 3.31 31.41
N CYS A 554 13.41 4.10 30.33
CA CYS A 554 13.89 3.67 29.01
C CYS A 554 15.02 4.60 28.54
N SER A 555 16.26 4.12 28.53
CA SER A 555 17.44 4.86 28.07
C SER A 555 17.78 4.59 26.60
N LEU A 556 17.36 3.43 26.05
CA LEU A 556 17.62 3.03 24.67
C LEU A 556 16.35 2.52 23.99
N LEU A 557 16.04 3.03 22.79
CA LEU A 557 14.91 2.56 21.98
C LEU A 557 15.40 1.81 20.74
N VAL A 558 14.97 0.56 20.59
CA VAL A 558 15.40 -0.36 19.51
C VAL A 558 14.23 -0.68 18.57
N ASP A 559 14.44 -0.51 17.25
CA ASP A 559 13.54 -1.02 16.21
C ASP A 559 14.05 -2.37 15.68
N THR A 560 13.21 -3.39 15.73
CA THR A 560 13.49 -4.76 15.29
C THR A 560 12.77 -5.12 13.98
N SER A 561 12.36 -4.10 13.22
CA SER A 561 11.73 -4.26 11.92
C SER A 561 12.74 -4.73 10.87
N THR A 562 12.30 -5.60 9.97
CA THR A 562 13.14 -6.21 8.93
C THR A 562 13.39 -5.24 7.76
N TYR A 563 13.97 -4.07 8.00
CA TYR A 563 14.12 -3.01 6.99
C TYR A 563 15.26 -3.22 6.00
N LEU A 564 16.14 -4.22 6.19
CA LEU A 564 17.36 -4.34 5.37
C LEU A 564 17.04 -4.30 3.86
N HIS A 565 15.97 -4.97 3.48
CA HIS A 565 15.47 -5.00 2.12
C HIS A 565 14.40 -3.95 1.84
N SER A 566 13.92 -3.11 2.77
CA SER A 566 12.87 -2.12 2.50
C SER A 566 13.39 -0.96 1.63
N ARG A 567 12.71 -0.68 0.51
CA ARG A 567 13.08 0.33 -0.52
C ARG A 567 13.28 1.74 0.05
N TRP A 568 12.30 2.20 0.81
CA TRP A 568 12.22 3.58 1.30
C TRP A 568 12.73 3.77 2.72
N ALA A 569 12.95 2.68 3.48
CA ALA A 569 13.31 2.77 4.90
C ALA A 569 14.61 3.55 5.15
N PRO A 570 15.74 3.31 4.44
CA PRO A 570 16.98 4.04 4.68
C PRO A 570 16.80 5.56 4.48
N LEU A 571 16.19 5.93 3.36
CA LEU A 571 15.90 7.33 3.01
C LEU A 571 14.96 7.98 4.05
N ARG A 572 13.90 7.28 4.44
CA ARG A 572 12.92 7.79 5.42
C ARG A 572 13.56 7.97 6.79
N ILE A 573 14.26 6.97 7.31
CA ILE A 573 14.97 7.05 8.59
C ILE A 573 15.92 8.26 8.55
N HIS A 574 16.74 8.36 7.51
CA HIS A 574 17.70 9.46 7.36
C HIS A 574 17.02 10.84 7.30
N SER A 575 15.90 10.95 6.58
CA SER A 575 15.16 12.22 6.46
C SER A 575 14.41 12.62 7.73
N VAL A 576 13.97 11.65 8.52
CA VAL A 576 13.13 11.84 9.69
C VAL A 576 13.96 12.10 10.95
N LEU A 577 15.04 11.34 11.14
CA LEU A 577 15.89 11.40 12.32
C LEU A 577 17.11 12.29 12.06
N GLN A 578 16.87 13.61 11.85
CA GLN A 578 17.82 14.69 11.47
C GLN A 578 19.32 14.52 11.85
N ALA A 579 20.20 15.28 11.18
CA ALA A 579 21.68 15.20 11.26
C ALA A 579 22.29 14.92 12.65
N ASP A 580 21.81 15.53 13.74
CA ASP A 580 22.34 15.31 15.10
C ASP A 580 21.97 13.93 15.68
N ASP A 581 20.77 13.43 15.39
CA ASP A 581 20.34 12.06 15.73
C ASP A 581 21.04 11.06 14.80
N ASN A 582 21.17 11.40 13.50
CA ASN A 582 21.79 10.55 12.49
C ASN A 582 23.20 10.12 12.89
N ALA A 583 24.04 10.97 13.48
CA ALA A 583 25.38 10.58 13.92
C ALA A 583 25.39 9.54 15.06
N ARG A 584 24.33 9.53 15.88
CA ARG A 584 24.14 8.60 17.01
C ARG A 584 23.42 7.31 16.63
N LEU A 585 22.80 7.25 15.46
CA LEU A 585 22.15 6.03 14.99
C LEU A 585 23.17 4.89 14.88
N ARG A 586 22.73 3.71 15.30
CA ARG A 586 23.47 2.45 15.23
C ARG A 586 22.62 1.40 14.52
N PHE A 587 23.23 0.69 13.60
CA PHE A 587 22.59 -0.34 12.79
C PHE A 587 23.28 -1.67 13.04
N ILE A 588 22.55 -2.65 13.55
CA ILE A 588 23.05 -4.02 13.71
C ILE A 588 22.47 -4.85 12.58
N VAL A 589 23.31 -5.37 11.69
CA VAL A 589 22.90 -6.18 10.54
C VAL A 589 23.28 -7.63 10.80
N VAL A 590 22.32 -8.56 10.72
CA VAL A 590 22.61 -9.99 10.78
C VAL A 590 22.51 -10.62 9.38
N LEU A 591 23.61 -11.20 8.91
CA LEU A 591 23.68 -11.92 7.63
C LEU A 591 23.84 -13.42 7.87
N ARG A 592 23.18 -14.23 7.03
CA ARG A 592 23.22 -15.70 7.07
C ARG A 592 23.71 -16.23 5.72
N ASP A 593 24.19 -17.48 5.67
CA ASP A 593 24.34 -18.20 4.40
C ASP A 593 23.05 -18.02 3.56
N PRO A 594 23.14 -17.41 2.36
CA PRO A 594 21.97 -17.06 1.57
C PRO A 594 21.16 -18.30 1.14
N VAL A 595 21.79 -19.48 1.03
CA VAL A 595 21.10 -20.75 0.75
C VAL A 595 20.25 -21.17 1.93
N GLU A 596 20.83 -21.17 3.14
CA GLU A 596 20.09 -21.53 4.36
C GLU A 596 19.00 -20.52 4.70
N ARG A 597 19.27 -19.25 4.41
CA ARG A 597 18.32 -18.16 4.53
C ARG A 597 17.11 -18.39 3.62
N ALA A 598 17.32 -18.71 2.34
CA ALA A 598 16.25 -19.02 1.40
C ALA A 598 15.37 -20.19 1.87
N VAL A 599 15.97 -21.27 2.39
CA VAL A 599 15.22 -22.42 2.95
C VAL A 599 14.36 -22.00 4.15
N ARG A 600 14.95 -21.25 5.09
CA ARG A 600 14.24 -20.79 6.30
C ARG A 600 13.13 -19.81 5.93
N HIS A 601 13.37 -18.91 4.99
CA HIS A 601 12.37 -17.99 4.47
C HIS A 601 11.21 -18.76 3.83
N TRP A 602 11.48 -19.70 2.91
CA TRP A 602 10.46 -20.55 2.29
C TRP A 602 9.55 -21.26 3.30
N ARG A 603 10.14 -21.82 4.36
CA ARG A 603 9.37 -22.45 5.45
C ARG A 603 8.54 -21.46 6.24
N SER A 604 9.08 -20.27 6.48
CA SER A 604 8.32 -19.19 7.13
C SER A 604 7.10 -18.83 6.28
N LEU A 605 7.24 -18.73 4.95
CA LEU A 605 6.13 -18.51 4.03
C LEU A 605 5.11 -19.64 4.12
N GLN A 606 5.54 -20.90 4.08
CA GLN A 606 4.65 -22.07 4.21
C GLN A 606 3.91 -22.10 5.54
N ALA A 607 4.61 -21.84 6.65
CA ALA A 607 4.02 -21.80 7.98
C ALA A 607 3.02 -20.64 8.13
N ASN A 608 3.31 -19.48 7.52
CA ASN A 608 2.40 -18.35 7.51
C ASN A 608 1.17 -18.64 6.64
N ALA A 609 1.32 -19.33 5.51
CA ALA A 609 0.20 -19.78 4.68
C ALA A 609 -0.66 -20.83 5.41
N ALA A 610 -0.07 -21.78 6.14
CA ALA A 610 -0.83 -22.83 6.82
C ALA A 610 -1.67 -22.35 8.03
N ARG A 611 -1.52 -21.10 8.48
CA ARG A 611 -2.29 -20.58 9.63
C ARG A 611 -3.76 -20.38 9.25
N PRO A 612 -4.74 -20.76 10.10
CA PRO A 612 -6.15 -20.51 9.80
C PRO A 612 -6.46 -19.01 9.79
N PRO A 613 -7.33 -18.52 8.89
CA PRO A 613 -7.74 -17.13 8.87
C PRO A 613 -8.44 -16.77 10.19
N ASN A 614 -7.90 -15.77 10.89
CA ASN A 614 -8.34 -15.42 12.24
C ASN A 614 -9.73 -14.73 12.20
N ARG A 615 -10.81 -15.44 12.58
CA ARG A 615 -12.21 -14.99 12.48
C ARG A 615 -12.51 -13.65 13.19
N HIS A 616 -11.75 -13.29 14.23
CA HIS A 616 -11.96 -12.04 14.99
C HIS A 616 -11.41 -10.76 14.33
N LEU A 617 -10.56 -10.88 13.31
CA LEU A 617 -10.07 -9.72 12.53
C LEU A 617 -11.02 -9.35 11.37
N LEU A 618 -11.93 -10.25 10.98
CA LEU A 618 -12.91 -10.02 9.91
C LEU A 618 -13.99 -8.99 10.28
N LYS A 619 -14.27 -8.77 11.58
CA LYS A 619 -15.33 -7.84 12.04
C LYS A 619 -14.86 -6.39 12.23
N ARG A 620 -13.57 -6.09 12.11
CA ARG A 620 -13.03 -4.75 12.40
C ARG A 620 -12.11 -4.15 11.33
N SER A 621 -11.89 -4.82 10.20
CA SER A 621 -11.01 -4.30 9.15
C SER A 621 -11.78 -3.49 8.10
N THR A 622 -12.06 -2.22 8.40
CA THR A 622 -12.37 -1.19 7.39
C THR A 622 -11.12 -0.49 6.86
N GLY A 623 -9.93 -1.05 7.07
CA GLY A 623 -8.68 -0.51 6.54
C GLY A 623 -7.61 -1.57 6.38
N ASP A 624 -6.94 -1.50 5.22
CA ASP A 624 -5.69 -2.10 4.77
C ASP A 624 -4.60 -2.41 5.85
N VAL A 625 -4.87 -3.30 6.81
CA VAL A 625 -3.82 -3.89 7.65
C VAL A 625 -3.18 -5.04 6.87
N VAL A 626 -2.12 -4.73 6.12
CA VAL A 626 -1.37 -5.71 5.31
C VAL A 626 -0.28 -6.36 6.17
N THR A 627 -0.66 -7.35 6.99
CA THR A 627 0.03 -8.64 6.84
C THR A 627 -0.42 -9.18 5.48
N PRO A 628 0.43 -9.80 4.63
CA PRO A 628 -0.09 -10.55 3.49
C PRO A 628 -1.24 -11.38 4.02
N ARG A 629 -2.44 -11.25 3.44
CA ARG A 629 -3.50 -12.12 3.91
C ARG A 629 -2.96 -13.53 3.74
N ILE A 630 -3.27 -14.41 4.68
CA ILE A 630 -2.92 -15.82 4.56
C ILE A 630 -3.29 -16.34 3.15
N SER A 631 -4.39 -15.85 2.56
CA SER A 631 -4.80 -16.11 1.16
C SER A 631 -3.81 -15.68 0.08
N ASP A 632 -3.10 -14.57 0.27
CA ASP A 632 -2.15 -14.00 -0.71
C ASP A 632 -0.89 -14.88 -0.82
N LEU A 633 -0.41 -15.37 0.33
CA LEU A 633 0.69 -16.33 0.43
C LEU A 633 0.31 -17.71 -0.13
N HIS A 634 -0.96 -18.12 0.02
CA HIS A 634 -1.41 -19.37 -0.59
C HIS A 634 -1.24 -19.31 -2.11
N GLY A 635 -1.66 -18.23 -2.80
CA GLY A 635 -1.48 -18.12 -4.25
C GLY A 635 -0.01 -18.15 -4.68
N TYR A 636 0.86 -17.47 -3.95
CA TYR A 636 2.31 -17.46 -4.22
C TYR A 636 2.97 -18.85 -4.07
N LEU A 637 2.47 -19.68 -3.13
CA LEU A 637 3.01 -21.01 -2.85
C LEU A 637 2.28 -22.14 -3.60
N ASN A 638 1.04 -21.92 -4.04
CA ASN A 638 0.16 -22.98 -4.56
C ASN A 638 0.77 -23.68 -5.78
N GLY A 639 0.81 -25.02 -5.76
CA GLY A 639 1.35 -25.83 -6.86
C GLY A 639 2.87 -25.73 -7.09
N THR A 640 3.61 -25.00 -6.25
CA THR A 640 5.06 -24.81 -6.39
C THR A 640 5.85 -25.55 -5.31
N SER A 641 6.97 -26.17 -5.70
CA SER A 641 7.96 -26.69 -4.76
C SER A 641 9.09 -25.69 -4.57
N PHE A 642 9.83 -25.78 -3.45
CA PHE A 642 11.01 -24.95 -3.22
C PHE A 642 11.99 -24.97 -4.41
N VAL A 643 12.22 -26.15 -4.98
CA VAL A 643 13.08 -26.34 -6.15
C VAL A 643 12.57 -25.56 -7.36
N LYS A 644 11.27 -25.68 -7.68
CA LYS A 644 10.65 -24.97 -8.81
C LYS A 644 10.76 -23.46 -8.59
N LYS A 645 10.49 -22.99 -7.37
CA LYS A 645 10.51 -21.58 -7.03
C LYS A 645 11.91 -20.97 -7.15
N VAL A 646 12.91 -21.63 -6.58
CA VAL A 646 14.31 -21.18 -6.69
C VAL A 646 14.76 -21.11 -8.15
N ARG A 647 14.46 -22.15 -8.96
CA ARG A 647 14.81 -22.12 -10.39
C ARG A 647 14.12 -20.98 -11.12
N GLN A 648 12.83 -20.77 -10.88
CA GLN A 648 12.07 -19.67 -11.48
C GLN A 648 12.67 -18.32 -11.12
N GLU A 649 12.88 -18.03 -9.83
CA GLU A 649 13.42 -16.75 -9.38
C GLU A 649 14.84 -16.52 -9.90
N VAL A 650 15.73 -17.52 -9.82
CA VAL A 650 17.10 -17.40 -10.33
C VAL A 650 17.09 -17.09 -11.83
N THR A 651 16.29 -17.80 -12.62
CA THR A 651 16.19 -17.55 -14.07
C THR A 651 15.71 -16.14 -14.36
N GLN A 652 14.58 -15.72 -13.76
CA GLN A 652 13.99 -14.40 -14.01
C GLN A 652 14.91 -13.25 -13.55
N ILE A 653 15.56 -13.40 -12.40
CA ILE A 653 16.53 -12.44 -11.89
C ILE A 653 17.72 -12.34 -12.86
N GLN A 654 18.27 -13.47 -13.29
CA GLN A 654 19.44 -13.49 -14.17
C GLN A 654 19.12 -12.93 -15.56
N GLU A 655 17.97 -13.27 -16.14
CA GLU A 655 17.49 -12.72 -17.41
C GLU A 655 17.34 -11.21 -17.34
N CYS A 656 16.71 -10.71 -16.28
CA CYS A 656 16.60 -9.27 -16.05
C CYS A 656 17.98 -8.62 -15.93
N LEU A 657 18.88 -9.14 -15.10
CA LEU A 657 20.23 -8.58 -14.94
C LEU A 657 21.02 -8.60 -16.25
N ASN A 658 20.89 -9.66 -17.06
CA ASN A 658 21.54 -9.76 -18.36
C ASN A 658 20.99 -8.73 -19.36
N SER A 659 19.68 -8.47 -19.33
CA SER A 659 19.04 -7.45 -20.19
C SER A 659 19.54 -6.02 -19.94
N LEU A 660 20.16 -5.78 -18.78
CA LEU A 660 20.71 -4.48 -18.39
C LEU A 660 22.17 -4.29 -18.83
N GLN A 661 22.79 -5.29 -19.46
CA GLN A 661 24.13 -5.13 -20.01
C GLN A 661 24.06 -4.31 -21.31
N PRO A 662 24.82 -3.20 -21.42
CA PRO A 662 24.95 -2.51 -22.70
C PRO A 662 25.58 -3.43 -23.75
N ASN A 663 25.08 -3.37 -24.99
CA ASN A 663 25.39 -4.23 -26.14
C ASN A 663 26.88 -4.31 -26.58
N SER A 664 27.84 -3.79 -25.80
CA SER A 664 29.24 -3.63 -26.22
C SER A 664 30.27 -4.38 -25.35
N VAL A 665 29.88 -5.15 -24.34
CA VAL A 665 30.85 -5.90 -23.52
C VAL A 665 30.38 -7.32 -23.23
N LYS A 666 30.90 -8.32 -23.97
CA LYS A 666 30.81 -9.76 -23.65
C LYS A 666 31.70 -10.11 -22.43
N VAL A 667 31.55 -9.41 -21.31
CA VAL A 667 32.17 -9.79 -20.03
C VAL A 667 31.16 -10.65 -19.26
N ARG A 668 31.66 -11.75 -18.71
CA ARG A 668 30.94 -12.76 -17.92
C ARG A 668 30.05 -12.12 -16.83
N GLY A 669 28.78 -11.86 -17.14
CA GLY A 669 27.74 -11.44 -16.18
C GLY A 669 27.99 -10.11 -15.46
N ILE A 670 26.94 -9.46 -14.97
CA ILE A 670 27.08 -8.35 -14.02
C ILE A 670 27.50 -8.94 -12.66
N THR A 671 28.76 -8.76 -12.27
CA THR A 671 29.24 -9.20 -10.95
C THR A 671 28.81 -8.23 -9.85
N ASP A 672 28.86 -6.93 -10.15
CA ASP A 672 28.52 -5.86 -9.22
C ASP A 672 27.13 -5.29 -9.54
N ILE A 673 26.16 -5.59 -8.69
CA ILE A 673 24.77 -5.16 -8.89
C ILE A 673 24.56 -3.85 -8.14
N SER A 674 24.05 -2.82 -8.83
CA SER A 674 23.61 -1.58 -8.19
C SER A 674 22.28 -1.81 -7.46
N HIS A 675 21.96 -1.00 -6.43
CA HIS A 675 20.66 -1.11 -5.78
C HIS A 675 19.49 -0.96 -6.76
N ALA A 676 19.57 -0.02 -7.70
CA ALA A 676 18.51 0.22 -8.69
C ALA A 676 18.29 -0.98 -9.62
N HIS A 677 19.37 -1.66 -10.05
CA HIS A 677 19.25 -2.88 -10.85
C HIS A 677 18.64 -4.02 -10.05
N TRP A 678 19.09 -4.19 -8.80
CA TRP A 678 18.52 -5.20 -7.90
C TRP A 678 17.03 -4.93 -7.66
N GLU A 679 16.65 -3.69 -7.39
CA GLU A 679 15.28 -3.20 -7.21
C GLU A 679 14.38 -3.47 -8.39
N MET A 680 14.84 -3.16 -9.59
CA MET A 680 14.08 -3.50 -10.77
C MET A 680 13.90 -5.00 -10.93
N CYS A 681 14.99 -5.77 -10.89
CA CYS A 681 14.89 -7.20 -11.16
C CYS A 681 14.12 -7.98 -10.09
N MET A 682 14.21 -7.60 -8.81
CA MET A 682 13.41 -8.21 -7.75
C MET A 682 11.94 -7.81 -7.83
N THR A 683 11.65 -6.56 -8.21
CA THR A 683 10.27 -6.08 -8.44
C THR A 683 9.59 -6.90 -9.53
N LEU A 684 10.32 -7.24 -10.59
CA LEU A 684 9.80 -7.99 -11.74
C LEU A 684 9.75 -9.50 -11.51
N ALA A 685 10.74 -10.09 -10.83
CA ALA A 685 10.84 -11.54 -10.68
C ALA A 685 9.98 -12.10 -9.54
N CYS A 686 10.00 -11.47 -8.36
CA CYS A 686 9.54 -12.16 -7.15
C CYS A 686 8.94 -11.25 -6.07
N ASN A 687 8.57 -10.01 -6.44
CA ASN A 687 7.89 -9.08 -5.55
C ASN A 687 8.69 -8.78 -4.27
N TRP A 688 9.94 -8.35 -4.45
CA TRP A 688 10.79 -7.67 -3.46
C TRP A 688 10.81 -8.25 -2.03
N LEU A 689 9.77 -8.02 -1.22
CA LEU A 689 9.64 -8.44 0.19
C LEU A 689 9.65 -9.95 0.41
N GLU A 690 9.06 -10.73 -0.49
CA GLU A 690 8.88 -12.19 -0.31
C GLU A 690 9.72 -13.03 -1.28
N CYS A 691 10.69 -12.39 -1.97
CA CYS A 691 11.65 -13.11 -2.82
C CYS A 691 12.41 -14.15 -2.00
N VAL A 692 12.35 -15.41 -2.40
CA VAL A 692 13.09 -16.50 -1.73
C VAL A 692 14.59 -16.36 -1.96
N VAL A 693 14.98 -16.09 -3.21
CA VAL A 693 16.37 -16.01 -3.65
C VAL A 693 16.88 -14.57 -3.55
N GLY A 694 16.09 -13.62 -4.05
CA GLY A 694 16.49 -12.24 -4.28
C GLY A 694 17.01 -11.47 -3.07
N THR A 695 16.35 -11.65 -1.92
CA THR A 695 16.71 -11.00 -0.65
C THR A 695 17.97 -11.59 -0.01
N GLY A 696 18.51 -12.69 -0.54
CA GLY A 696 19.85 -13.20 -0.21
C GLY A 696 20.99 -12.44 -0.91
N LEU A 697 20.70 -11.56 -1.85
CA LEU A 697 21.69 -10.68 -2.49
C LEU A 697 21.96 -9.46 -1.59
N TYR A 698 22.86 -9.60 -0.63
CA TYR A 698 23.05 -8.58 0.42
C TYR A 698 23.81 -7.32 -0.02
N ALA A 699 24.73 -7.43 -0.98
CA ALA A 699 25.53 -6.30 -1.44
C ALA A 699 24.71 -5.07 -1.90
N PRO A 700 23.73 -5.21 -2.82
CA PRO A 700 22.90 -4.06 -3.25
C PRO A 700 22.03 -3.50 -2.13
N GLN A 701 21.67 -4.31 -1.12
CA GLN A 701 20.93 -3.84 0.06
C GLN A 701 21.84 -2.97 0.94
N LEU A 702 23.05 -3.44 1.29
CA LEU A 702 24.00 -2.67 2.09
C LEU A 702 24.44 -1.37 1.41
N LEU A 703 24.71 -1.40 0.10
CA LEU A 703 25.06 -0.22 -0.68
C LEU A 703 24.01 0.89 -0.57
N ARG A 704 22.73 0.51 -0.54
CA ARG A 704 21.63 1.47 -0.36
C ARG A 704 21.64 2.10 1.02
N TRP A 705 21.88 1.32 2.07
CA TRP A 705 21.99 1.87 3.42
C TRP A 705 23.19 2.81 3.55
N TRP A 706 24.32 2.46 2.94
CA TRP A 706 25.54 3.28 2.95
C TRP A 706 25.49 4.51 2.04
N GLU A 707 24.46 4.66 1.21
CA GLU A 707 24.14 5.93 0.53
C GLU A 707 23.74 7.02 1.55
N TYR A 708 23.14 6.62 2.67
CA TYR A 708 22.56 7.54 3.67
C TYR A 708 23.30 7.57 5.00
N PHE A 709 23.94 6.47 5.39
CA PHE A 709 24.57 6.32 6.71
C PHE A 709 26.03 5.92 6.59
N ARG A 710 26.86 6.44 7.50
CA ARG A 710 28.29 6.15 7.50
C ARG A 710 28.54 4.71 7.93
N ARG A 711 29.59 4.09 7.39
CA ARG A 711 29.90 2.67 7.61
C ARG A 711 30.22 2.34 9.07
N ASP A 712 30.80 3.27 9.83
CA ASP A 712 31.10 3.11 11.25
C ASP A 712 29.85 2.97 12.13
N GLN A 713 28.69 3.36 11.61
CA GLN A 713 27.39 3.19 12.26
C GLN A 713 26.81 1.79 12.10
N PHE A 714 27.51 0.86 11.45
CA PHE A 714 27.05 -0.50 11.22
C PHE A 714 27.91 -1.52 11.96
N LEU A 715 27.26 -2.41 12.69
CA LEU A 715 27.82 -3.67 13.16
C LEU A 715 27.23 -4.80 12.31
N VAL A 716 28.05 -5.48 11.53
CA VAL A 716 27.60 -6.61 10.71
C VAL A 716 28.02 -7.92 11.36
N LEU A 717 27.03 -8.74 11.68
CA LEU A 717 27.16 -10.01 12.38
C LEU A 717 26.89 -11.17 11.43
N ASN A 718 27.75 -12.19 11.49
CA ASN A 718 27.50 -13.47 10.84
C ASN A 718 26.59 -14.32 11.75
N HIS A 719 25.50 -14.84 11.19
CA HIS A 719 24.59 -15.72 11.91
C HIS A 719 25.30 -16.93 12.54
N ASN A 720 26.34 -17.47 11.90
CA ASN A 720 27.06 -18.62 12.45
C ASN A 720 27.80 -18.27 13.76
N GLU A 721 28.23 -17.02 13.94
CA GLU A 721 28.84 -16.57 15.21
C GLU A 721 27.81 -16.56 16.35
N LEU A 722 26.53 -16.27 16.06
CA LEU A 722 25.45 -16.38 17.05
C LEU A 722 25.25 -17.82 17.54
N LEU A 723 25.61 -18.81 16.71
CA LEU A 723 25.51 -20.23 17.05
C LEU A 723 26.74 -20.71 17.82
N SER A 724 27.93 -20.39 17.32
CA SER A 724 29.20 -20.92 17.86
C SER A 724 29.74 -20.13 19.05
N GLU A 725 29.57 -18.81 19.04
CA GLU A 725 30.22 -17.87 19.97
C GLU A 725 29.24 -16.79 20.48
N PRO A 726 28.06 -17.16 21.04
CA PRO A 726 27.03 -16.19 21.42
C PRO A 726 27.51 -15.16 22.44
N GLN A 727 28.40 -15.54 23.37
CA GLN A 727 28.96 -14.61 24.35
C GLN A 727 29.82 -13.52 23.70
N HIS A 728 30.66 -13.90 22.74
CA HIS A 728 31.49 -12.96 21.98
C HIS A 728 30.63 -11.98 21.17
N VAL A 729 29.53 -12.46 20.57
CA VAL A 729 28.60 -11.58 19.86
C VAL A 729 27.91 -10.61 20.81
N ALA A 730 27.52 -11.05 22.02
CA ALA A 730 26.94 -10.16 23.04
C ALA A 730 27.93 -9.05 23.42
N GLU A 731 29.20 -9.39 23.64
CA GLU A 731 30.26 -8.42 23.95
C GLU A 731 30.43 -7.39 22.83
N ARG A 732 30.46 -7.83 21.56
CA ARG A 732 30.53 -6.94 20.40
C ARG A 732 29.31 -6.01 20.31
N VAL A 733 28.11 -6.52 20.53
CA VAL A 733 26.87 -5.72 20.53
C VAL A 733 26.89 -4.69 21.66
N HIS A 734 27.27 -5.08 22.87
CA HIS A 734 27.35 -4.16 24.01
C HIS A 734 28.42 -3.08 23.78
N ALA A 735 29.60 -3.46 23.31
CA ALA A 735 30.67 -2.52 22.97
C ALA A 735 30.24 -1.54 21.87
N PHE A 736 29.54 -2.01 20.84
CA PHE A 736 29.05 -1.17 19.75
C PHE A 736 27.95 -0.18 20.16
N LEU A 737 27.15 -0.55 21.16
CA LEU A 737 26.07 0.27 21.70
C LEU A 737 26.47 1.08 22.94
N ASP A 738 27.75 1.06 23.32
CA ASP A 738 28.26 1.69 24.55
C ASP A 738 27.48 1.28 25.82
N MET A 739 27.05 0.01 25.87
CA MET A 739 26.32 -0.56 27.00
C MET A 739 27.27 -1.22 28.00
N ALA A 740 26.93 -1.17 29.29
CA ALA A 740 27.63 -1.93 30.32
C ALA A 740 27.67 -3.42 29.97
N SER A 741 28.77 -4.10 30.28
CA SER A 741 28.98 -5.52 29.98
C SER A 741 27.78 -6.38 30.40
N PRO A 742 27.43 -7.42 29.61
CA PRO A 742 26.22 -8.21 29.84
C PRO A 742 26.22 -8.84 31.24
N VAL A 743 25.18 -8.55 32.04
CA VAL A 743 25.18 -8.91 33.47
C VAL A 743 24.55 -10.29 33.75
N VAL A 744 23.57 -10.81 32.99
CA VAL A 744 22.77 -11.97 33.49
C VAL A 744 22.26 -13.02 32.47
N GLU A 745 22.14 -12.79 31.15
CA GLU A 745 21.57 -13.83 30.24
C GLU A 745 22.41 -14.06 28.97
N PRO A 746 22.75 -15.32 28.61
CA PRO A 746 23.41 -15.61 27.34
C PRO A 746 22.47 -15.34 26.16
N LEU A 747 23.02 -14.78 25.07
CA LEU A 747 22.33 -14.72 23.79
C LEU A 747 21.73 -16.10 23.48
N PRO A 748 20.42 -16.21 23.19
CA PRO A 748 19.83 -17.50 22.83
C PRO A 748 20.62 -18.11 21.69
N ARG A 749 21.03 -19.38 21.83
CA ARG A 749 21.62 -20.10 20.69
C ARG A 749 20.64 -20.02 19.54
N GLY A 750 21.07 -19.46 18.42
CA GLY A 750 20.24 -19.45 17.22
C GLY A 750 19.85 -20.88 16.82
N GLU A 751 18.81 -21.00 16.00
CA GLU A 751 18.40 -22.30 15.48
C GLU A 751 19.41 -22.78 14.43
N SER A 752 20.22 -23.78 14.76
CA SER A 752 21.01 -24.54 13.78
C SER A 752 20.08 -25.36 12.90
N TYR A 753 20.23 -25.26 11.58
CA TYR A 753 19.39 -25.95 10.63
C TYR A 753 20.21 -26.79 9.65
N ASN A 754 19.93 -28.10 9.56
CA ASN A 754 20.52 -28.94 8.52
C ASN A 754 19.83 -28.68 7.18
N SER A 755 20.26 -27.61 6.50
CA SER A 755 19.79 -27.20 5.17
C SER A 755 20.01 -28.28 4.10
N THR A 756 21.06 -29.08 4.25
CA THR A 756 21.47 -30.16 3.35
C THR A 756 20.40 -31.22 3.16
N ALA A 757 19.70 -31.60 4.24
CA ALA A 757 18.63 -32.60 4.21
C ALA A 757 17.37 -32.16 3.43
N VAL A 758 17.20 -30.86 3.17
CA VAL A 758 15.97 -30.29 2.54
C VAL A 758 16.18 -29.96 1.07
N VAL A 759 17.37 -29.45 0.74
CA VAL A 759 17.66 -28.90 -0.59
C VAL A 759 18.23 -29.98 -1.52
N GLY A 760 18.95 -30.96 -0.95
CA GLY A 760 19.78 -31.88 -1.71
C GLY A 760 21.01 -31.18 -2.31
N ASP A 761 22.08 -31.93 -2.54
CA ASP A 761 23.38 -31.36 -2.91
C ASP A 761 23.36 -30.63 -4.26
N GLN A 762 22.57 -31.12 -5.22
CA GLN A 762 22.51 -30.54 -6.55
C GLN A 762 21.92 -29.12 -6.52
N LEU A 763 20.80 -28.92 -5.82
CA LEU A 763 20.18 -27.60 -5.73
C LEU A 763 21.00 -26.67 -4.82
N ARG A 764 21.63 -27.19 -3.75
CA ARG A 764 22.56 -26.40 -2.92
C ARG A 764 23.71 -25.85 -3.77
N ARG A 765 24.37 -26.71 -4.56
CA ARG A 765 25.44 -26.29 -5.50
C ARG A 765 24.94 -25.29 -6.54
N PHE A 766 23.72 -25.45 -7.05
CA PHE A 766 23.11 -24.51 -7.99
C PHE A 766 22.96 -23.11 -7.37
N MET A 767 22.38 -23.02 -6.16
CA MET A 767 22.20 -21.76 -5.45
C MET A 767 23.55 -21.13 -5.04
N GLN A 768 24.50 -21.95 -4.57
CA GLN A 768 25.85 -21.48 -4.26
C GLN A 768 26.53 -20.88 -5.47
N ARG A 769 26.43 -21.49 -6.65
CA ARG A 769 26.97 -20.92 -7.91
C ARG A 769 26.33 -19.57 -8.21
N PHE A 770 25.00 -19.46 -8.11
CA PHE A 770 24.30 -18.19 -8.31
C PHE A 770 24.81 -17.11 -7.34
N TYR A 771 24.83 -17.37 -6.02
CA TYR A 771 25.27 -16.38 -5.04
C TYR A 771 26.78 -16.08 -5.11
N SER A 772 27.63 -17.05 -5.48
CA SER A 772 29.09 -16.87 -5.51
C SER A 772 29.55 -15.72 -6.41
N VAL A 773 28.81 -15.47 -7.50
CA VAL A 773 29.11 -14.35 -8.42
C VAL A 773 28.93 -13.02 -7.72
N HIS A 774 27.85 -12.87 -6.96
CA HIS A 774 27.45 -11.63 -6.28
C HIS A 774 28.10 -11.47 -4.89
N ASN A 775 28.48 -12.57 -4.25
CA ASN A 775 29.19 -12.57 -2.97
C ASN A 775 30.59 -11.96 -3.06
N LYS A 776 31.19 -11.88 -4.26
CA LYS A 776 32.44 -11.15 -4.49
C LYS A 776 32.32 -9.68 -4.11
N GLN A 777 31.24 -9.03 -4.58
CA GLN A 777 30.93 -7.64 -4.23
C GLN A 777 30.70 -7.50 -2.73
N LEU A 778 29.92 -8.41 -2.13
CA LEU A 778 29.66 -8.42 -0.69
C LEU A 778 30.95 -8.54 0.13
N LYS A 779 31.86 -9.44 -0.26
CA LYS A 779 33.15 -9.64 0.41
C LYS A 779 34.00 -8.37 0.38
N ALA A 780 34.06 -7.70 -0.77
CA ALA A 780 34.78 -6.43 -0.92
C ALA A 780 34.16 -5.29 -0.09
N LEU A 781 32.82 -5.30 0.08
CA LEU A 781 32.11 -4.33 0.91
C LEU A 781 32.37 -4.58 2.40
N LEU A 782 32.31 -5.84 2.85
CA LEU A 782 32.51 -6.21 4.25
C LEU A 782 33.96 -5.98 4.71
N SER A 783 34.95 -6.09 3.83
CA SER A 783 36.35 -5.75 4.15
C SER A 783 36.59 -4.26 4.40
N GLN A 784 35.64 -3.39 4.02
CA GLN A 784 35.73 -1.94 4.27
C GLN A 784 35.23 -1.55 5.66
N LEU A 785 34.63 -2.48 6.42
CA LEU A 785 34.18 -2.22 7.79
C LEU A 785 35.37 -2.27 8.75
N ALA A 786 35.61 -1.18 9.47
CA ALA A 786 36.68 -1.08 10.45
C ALA A 786 36.44 -2.00 11.66
N SER A 787 37.51 -2.59 12.20
CA SER A 787 37.50 -3.28 13.49
C SER A 787 37.17 -2.29 14.62
N PRO A 788 36.42 -2.67 15.68
CA PRO A 788 35.92 -4.02 16.02
C PRO A 788 34.58 -4.40 15.37
N ASN A 789 34.02 -3.52 14.53
CA ASN A 789 32.71 -3.70 13.89
C ASN A 789 32.77 -4.57 12.61
N GLY A 790 33.97 -5.02 12.24
CA GLY A 790 34.26 -5.79 11.04
C GLY A 790 33.62 -7.18 11.02
N TRP A 791 33.38 -7.68 9.81
CA TRP A 791 32.85 -9.01 9.54
C TRP A 791 33.86 -10.11 9.91
N LYS A 792 33.46 -11.11 10.72
CA LYS A 792 34.24 -12.34 10.87
C LYS A 792 33.99 -13.22 9.65
N GLN A 793 35.07 -13.67 8.99
CA GLN A 793 34.93 -14.48 7.78
C GLN A 793 34.00 -15.68 7.99
N ALA A 794 33.19 -15.96 6.97
CA ALA A 794 32.27 -17.08 6.93
C ALA A 794 32.58 -17.95 5.72
N ASP A 795 32.52 -19.26 5.86
CA ASP A 795 32.85 -20.19 4.77
C ASP A 795 31.92 -20.04 3.56
N TRP A 796 30.65 -19.68 3.77
CA TRP A 796 29.69 -19.46 2.67
C TRP A 796 30.00 -18.22 1.81
N LEU A 797 30.84 -17.30 2.32
CA LEU A 797 31.29 -16.11 1.61
C LEU A 797 32.56 -16.36 0.78
N ARG A 798 33.20 -17.51 0.97
CA ARG A 798 34.32 -17.98 0.13
C ARG A 798 33.77 -18.56 -1.17
#